data_AF-A0A0Q8S053-F1
#
_entry.id   AF-A0A0Q8S053-F1
#
_cell.length_a   1.000
_cell.length_b   1.000
_cell.length_c   1.000
_cell.angle_alpha   90.00
_cell.angle_beta   90.00
_cell.angle_gamma   90.00
#
_symmetry.space_group_name_H-M   'P 1'
#
loop_
_entity.id
_entity.type
_entity.pdbx_description
1 polymer ?
#
loop_
_entity_poly.entity_id
_entity_poly.type
_entity_poly.pdbx_seq_one_letter_code
_entity_poly.pdbx_strand_id
1 'polypeptide(L)'
;MPSLRFVPLADVAHLLPADSWIAKRLRDDPEGLADETAAWITGDMQWPELHLDTPLVADGGLHHLAQTQPDAAPLPRRAPYLVLIEGNLRIDGALTASDTDGTANLVVLGSLQVQHAVIGGQLVYVQGALTVDELLWGHYNHGDLQVNGGLTARVALFTDEYHVQVAGGEQVEFLLDEACGVPSLAEFSAEVAGLVFAPEFFDGIDDGADGIGALLSRDRVVEAVRAGESPLRASAEITADMPLASDLFADEAISVANILAAVNSPIVTHKEKKAPGWFGQTDFSLCRRHVDADGDQRDDNVFITVWKTWDFYLSVEREPQRKGLLARLAAAVLRRPIPFIEVATLIYRGYTEGTPDGWKVLDDEAPAEAREAATRAWRGVLDYVRLAVGQSRAGYPLYHRLQAELTPRRIEQFTSLPYFTEEYNDWWDSDKNGEWHGDVWVGARQPCLHEGEPYGRALKLSWENGEPRPGDDSDDAYGAYQLDIDEARAGPPVVEFKYTQRQSEARTTLPRGAVDHIARLLRIYAQVEAQIQGAHEQQQAHQAEQRRIETAVHLLATPPLADDLPDSAVFPVELMLLSGQWQSGGETYVAAIRAHQFAMTAREQERDDGAQDEDEDEPTADLPEDPRKASAPTVLQLARLVNRHADEALAARFRQRFAFAPDAYVRTAAKAGQFIGPVYLLADGRILARIGPSYSESAHWVQIDGAVPTSLPALQGLGRSADGSCFAQSDGIHITTHQGFGGAQIAQLPLPRGNEGIPESMGLVAGSLGQRCDEIIPFNDGQRVLLRNPTGVYLVSAAHGVQRLHPQEFDEGDGDADDGGPYTWPKNHQDAADGEPPGSLLAMDMLHMALSPDERFIALGDQDSAHILLSAQDGRPLRTLSTQSSYPHHARFSHDGTRLWFNSCHLYNGITIATPVDAAGDTEGTVVDTQWRVYASATLPGMVVMGDASGYVHAMDDEGSTLWRHHVGSSISAIEASGDGSTLLVGSYGGYLAVLQRTETGLDPYSIGTSPYMEVRRWIFWDNEPTPLRW
;
A
#
# COMPACT_ATOMS: atom_id res chain seq x y z
N MET A 1 -27.07 -36.40 -8.30
CA MET A 1 -25.95 -35.56 -8.75
C MET A 1 -26.30 -34.14 -8.38
N PRO A 2 -25.36 -33.36 -7.87
CA PRO A 2 -25.61 -31.95 -7.60
C PRO A 2 -26.00 -31.23 -8.89
N SER A 3 -26.85 -30.21 -8.77
CA SER A 3 -27.20 -29.33 -9.89
C SER A 3 -27.02 -27.88 -9.49
N LEU A 4 -26.53 -27.06 -10.41
CA LEU A 4 -26.26 -25.64 -10.22
C LEU A 4 -27.09 -24.81 -11.21
N ARG A 5 -27.72 -23.75 -10.71
CA ARG A 5 -28.42 -22.73 -11.51
C ARG A 5 -28.00 -21.34 -11.05
N PHE A 6 -27.76 -20.45 -12.00
CA PHE A 6 -27.64 -19.02 -11.74
C PHE A 6 -29.02 -18.39 -11.90
N VAL A 7 -29.53 -17.78 -10.82
CA VAL A 7 -30.88 -17.20 -10.76
C VAL A 7 -30.85 -15.84 -10.06
N PRO A 8 -31.79 -14.93 -10.34
CA PRO A 8 -31.99 -13.74 -9.53
C PRO A 8 -32.18 -14.10 -8.05
N LEU A 9 -31.63 -13.29 -7.15
CA LEU A 9 -31.68 -13.53 -5.71
C LEU A 9 -33.13 -13.62 -5.20
N ALA A 10 -34.06 -12.87 -5.81
CA ALA A 10 -35.48 -12.94 -5.52
C ALA A 10 -36.08 -14.35 -5.70
N ASP A 11 -35.59 -15.14 -6.65
CA ASP A 11 -36.10 -16.50 -6.94
C ASP A 11 -35.75 -17.49 -5.82
N VAL A 12 -34.65 -17.25 -5.10
CA VAL A 12 -34.18 -18.09 -3.98
C VAL A 12 -34.44 -17.48 -2.61
N ALA A 13 -35.06 -16.29 -2.54
CA ALA A 13 -35.33 -15.59 -1.28
C ALA A 13 -36.15 -16.43 -0.28
N HIS A 14 -37.01 -17.31 -0.77
CA HIS A 14 -37.81 -18.22 0.06
C HIS A 14 -37.02 -19.36 0.72
N LEU A 15 -35.79 -19.62 0.24
CA LEU A 15 -34.85 -20.59 0.80
C LEU A 15 -33.91 -19.94 1.82
N LEU A 16 -33.79 -18.61 1.80
CA LEU A 16 -32.92 -17.89 2.72
C LEU A 16 -33.44 -18.00 4.16
N PRO A 17 -32.55 -18.19 5.13
CA PRO A 17 -32.91 -18.17 6.55
C PRO A 17 -33.55 -16.84 6.95
N ALA A 18 -34.66 -16.90 7.67
CA ALA A 18 -35.47 -15.73 8.00
C ALA A 18 -34.72 -14.68 8.86
N ASP A 19 -33.76 -15.17 9.65
CA ASP A 19 -32.85 -14.45 10.56
C ASP A 19 -31.61 -13.86 9.87
N SER A 20 -31.30 -14.26 8.63
CA SER A 20 -30.20 -13.67 7.87
C SER A 20 -30.46 -12.21 7.49
N TRP A 21 -29.42 -11.38 7.48
CA TRP A 21 -29.57 -9.96 7.10
C TRP A 21 -29.96 -9.78 5.63
N ILE A 22 -29.56 -10.69 4.73
CA ILE A 22 -29.97 -10.69 3.31
C ILE A 22 -31.50 -10.89 3.22
N ALA A 23 -32.05 -11.86 3.94
CA ALA A 23 -33.50 -12.08 3.95
C ALA A 23 -34.25 -10.92 4.59
N LYS A 24 -33.66 -10.24 5.58
CA LYS A 24 -34.22 -9.01 6.16
C LYS A 24 -34.21 -7.86 5.15
N ARG A 25 -33.09 -7.64 4.46
CA ARG A 25 -32.93 -6.58 3.45
C ARG A 25 -33.94 -6.75 2.31
N LEU A 26 -34.13 -7.97 1.78
CA LEU A 26 -35.13 -8.27 0.76
C LEU A 26 -36.59 -8.08 1.23
N ARG A 27 -36.86 -8.13 2.54
CA ARG A 27 -38.19 -7.80 3.08
C ARG A 27 -38.40 -6.30 3.23
N ASP A 28 -37.39 -5.59 3.70
CA ASP A 28 -37.43 -4.15 3.98
C ASP A 28 -37.35 -3.32 2.68
N ASP A 29 -36.61 -3.82 1.69
CA ASP A 29 -36.41 -3.24 0.36
C ASP A 29 -36.37 -4.34 -0.71
N PRO A 30 -37.54 -4.78 -1.20
CA PRO A 30 -37.64 -5.91 -2.13
C PRO A 30 -37.00 -5.69 -3.48
N GLU A 31 -36.76 -4.44 -3.91
CA GLU A 31 -36.15 -4.14 -5.21
C GLU A 31 -34.63 -3.99 -5.11
N GLY A 32 -34.09 -3.58 -3.95
CA GLY A 32 -32.68 -3.21 -3.80
C GLY A 32 -31.63 -4.32 -4.03
N LEU A 33 -32.00 -5.61 -3.92
CA LEU A 33 -31.11 -6.75 -4.17
C LEU A 33 -31.76 -7.84 -5.06
N ALA A 34 -32.96 -7.61 -5.59
CA ALA A 34 -33.74 -8.66 -6.27
C ALA A 34 -33.04 -9.23 -7.51
N ASP A 35 -32.40 -8.36 -8.28
CA ASP A 35 -31.74 -8.68 -9.55
C ASP A 35 -30.30 -9.19 -9.37
N GLU A 36 -29.78 -9.20 -8.14
CA GLU A 36 -28.45 -9.75 -7.85
C GLU A 36 -28.40 -11.25 -8.15
N THR A 37 -27.25 -11.75 -8.61
CA THR A 37 -27.14 -13.15 -9.04
C THR A 37 -26.84 -14.09 -7.87
N ALA A 38 -27.63 -15.15 -7.72
CA ALA A 38 -27.38 -16.26 -6.80
C ALA A 38 -26.96 -17.53 -7.55
N ALA A 39 -25.86 -18.15 -7.12
CA ALA A 39 -25.47 -19.49 -7.51
C ALA A 39 -26.17 -20.51 -6.61
N TRP A 40 -27.30 -21.06 -7.08
CA TRP A 40 -28.10 -22.02 -6.34
C TRP A 40 -27.71 -23.46 -6.69
N ILE A 41 -27.20 -24.17 -5.69
CA ILE A 41 -26.76 -25.56 -5.79
C ILE A 41 -27.65 -26.45 -4.94
N THR A 42 -28.17 -27.53 -5.53
CA THR A 42 -28.94 -28.55 -4.81
C THR A 42 -28.14 -29.84 -4.65
N GLY A 43 -28.04 -30.37 -3.43
CA GLY A 43 -27.31 -31.60 -3.11
C GLY A 43 -25.95 -31.36 -2.44
N ASP A 44 -25.37 -32.44 -1.91
CA ASP A 44 -24.09 -32.38 -1.21
C ASP A 44 -22.92 -32.09 -2.17
N MET A 45 -22.00 -31.23 -1.72
CA MET A 45 -20.83 -30.77 -2.47
C MET A 45 -19.53 -31.07 -1.75
N GLN A 46 -18.50 -31.41 -2.53
CA GLN A 46 -17.12 -31.51 -2.07
C GLN A 46 -16.22 -30.74 -3.03
N TRP A 47 -15.46 -29.80 -2.51
CA TRP A 47 -14.53 -28.96 -3.27
C TRP A 47 -13.13 -28.95 -2.66
N PRO A 48 -12.08 -28.80 -3.47
CA PRO A 48 -10.73 -28.61 -2.94
C PRO A 48 -10.61 -27.29 -2.16
N GLU A 49 -11.18 -26.22 -2.68
CA GLU A 49 -11.14 -24.88 -2.09
C GLU A 49 -12.34 -24.04 -2.56
N LEU A 50 -12.61 -22.95 -1.86
CA LEU A 50 -13.59 -21.94 -2.25
C LEU A 50 -13.09 -20.54 -1.89
N HIS A 51 -12.93 -19.69 -2.90
CA HIS A 51 -12.60 -18.28 -2.70
C HIS A 51 -13.83 -17.43 -3.03
N LEU A 52 -14.31 -16.68 -2.04
CA LEU A 52 -15.54 -15.89 -2.15
C LEU A 52 -15.34 -14.59 -2.95
N ASP A 53 -14.10 -14.15 -3.13
CA ASP A 53 -13.74 -13.05 -4.02
C ASP A 53 -13.91 -13.45 -5.50
N THR A 54 -13.54 -14.70 -5.81
CA THR A 54 -13.47 -15.24 -7.19
C THR A 54 -14.12 -16.61 -7.29
N PRO A 55 -15.40 -16.76 -6.90
CA PRO A 55 -16.05 -18.07 -6.83
C PRO A 55 -16.18 -18.75 -8.19
N LEU A 56 -16.01 -18.03 -9.31
CA LEU A 56 -16.10 -18.54 -10.69
C LEU A 56 -14.75 -18.73 -11.39
N VAL A 57 -13.63 -18.71 -10.65
CA VAL A 57 -12.29 -18.97 -11.21
C VAL A 57 -12.26 -20.27 -12.03
N ALA A 58 -11.57 -20.29 -13.17
CA ALA A 58 -11.69 -21.34 -14.20
C ALA A 58 -11.42 -22.77 -13.68
N ASP A 59 -10.50 -22.93 -12.74
CA ASP A 59 -10.18 -24.21 -12.11
C ASP A 59 -10.94 -24.48 -10.79
N GLY A 60 -11.83 -23.55 -10.41
CA GLY A 60 -12.60 -23.58 -9.17
C GLY A 60 -13.76 -24.58 -9.18
N GLY A 61 -14.15 -25.03 -7.99
CA GLY A 61 -15.19 -26.05 -7.82
C GLY A 61 -16.56 -25.67 -8.40
N LEU A 62 -16.95 -24.39 -8.29
CA LEU A 62 -18.20 -23.86 -8.83
C LEU A 62 -18.17 -23.73 -10.35
N HIS A 63 -17.05 -23.26 -10.92
CA HIS A 63 -16.85 -23.19 -12.37
C HIS A 63 -16.90 -24.60 -12.99
N HIS A 64 -16.15 -25.55 -12.43
CA HIS A 64 -16.14 -26.93 -12.91
C HIS A 64 -17.54 -27.58 -12.81
N LEU A 65 -18.31 -27.28 -11.76
CA LEU A 65 -19.69 -27.74 -11.65
C LEU A 65 -20.60 -27.12 -12.73
N ALA A 66 -20.40 -25.85 -13.10
CA ALA A 66 -21.14 -25.22 -14.19
C ALA A 66 -20.87 -25.89 -15.55
N GLN A 67 -19.61 -26.26 -15.82
CA GLN A 67 -19.18 -26.85 -17.09
C GLN A 67 -19.50 -28.35 -17.23
N THR A 68 -19.58 -29.09 -16.13
CA THR A 68 -19.77 -30.55 -16.14
C THR A 68 -21.23 -31.01 -16.08
N GLN A 69 -22.17 -30.08 -15.99
CA GLN A 69 -23.60 -30.39 -16.05
C GLN A 69 -24.05 -30.83 -17.46
N PRO A 70 -25.12 -31.64 -17.58
CA PRO A 70 -25.63 -32.12 -18.87
C PRO A 70 -25.94 -31.00 -19.87
N ASP A 71 -26.40 -29.86 -19.35
CA ASP A 71 -26.54 -28.60 -20.06
C ASP A 71 -25.63 -27.60 -19.34
N ALA A 72 -24.52 -27.21 -19.98
CA ALA A 72 -23.58 -26.26 -19.39
C ALA A 72 -24.30 -24.95 -19.04
N ALA A 73 -24.24 -24.56 -17.76
CA ALA A 73 -24.90 -23.33 -17.31
C ALA A 73 -24.10 -22.13 -17.82
N PRO A 74 -24.72 -21.16 -18.52
CA PRO A 74 -24.02 -19.94 -18.90
C PRO A 74 -23.58 -19.23 -17.62
N LEU A 75 -22.29 -18.88 -17.56
CA LEU A 75 -21.73 -18.17 -16.43
C LEU A 75 -22.23 -16.72 -16.44
N PRO A 76 -22.60 -16.15 -15.28
CA PRO A 76 -22.97 -14.74 -15.18
C PRO A 76 -21.75 -13.83 -15.42
N ARG A 77 -21.99 -12.61 -15.93
CA ARG A 77 -20.93 -11.62 -16.20
C ARG A 77 -20.23 -11.10 -14.96
N ARG A 78 -20.88 -11.19 -13.80
CA ARG A 78 -20.34 -10.79 -12.50
C ARG A 78 -20.30 -12.00 -11.57
N ALA A 79 -19.41 -11.97 -10.58
CA ALA A 79 -19.42 -12.95 -9.51
C ALA A 79 -20.82 -12.98 -8.86
N PRO A 80 -21.33 -14.18 -8.48
CA PRO A 80 -22.59 -14.28 -7.77
C PRO A 80 -22.49 -13.54 -6.44
N TYR A 81 -23.51 -12.73 -6.15
CA TYR A 81 -23.69 -12.08 -4.85
C TYR A 81 -23.85 -13.10 -3.71
N LEU A 82 -24.41 -14.27 -4.02
CA LEU A 82 -24.66 -15.37 -3.07
C LEU A 82 -24.32 -16.72 -3.69
N VAL A 83 -23.58 -17.54 -2.94
CA VAL A 83 -23.46 -18.99 -3.15
C VAL A 83 -24.39 -19.69 -2.15
N LEU A 84 -25.44 -20.34 -2.66
CA LEU A 84 -26.46 -21.03 -1.86
C LEU A 84 -26.35 -22.55 -2.07
N ILE A 85 -26.01 -23.28 -1.01
CA ILE A 85 -25.95 -24.75 -1.00
C ILE A 85 -27.15 -25.33 -0.25
N GLU A 86 -28.09 -25.91 -0.98
CA GLU A 86 -29.18 -26.73 -0.44
C GLU A 86 -28.68 -28.18 -0.22
N GLY A 87 -27.80 -28.34 0.76
CA GLY A 87 -27.10 -29.60 1.07
C GLY A 87 -25.92 -29.38 2.02
N ASN A 88 -25.10 -30.41 2.21
CA ASN A 88 -23.84 -30.29 2.96
C ASN A 88 -22.71 -29.80 2.04
N LEU A 89 -21.79 -29.01 2.58
CA LEU A 89 -20.59 -28.55 1.88
C LEU A 89 -19.34 -29.07 2.61
N ARG A 90 -18.46 -29.75 1.89
CA ARG A 90 -17.13 -30.11 2.35
C ARG A 90 -16.08 -29.42 1.50
N ILE A 91 -15.16 -28.73 2.14
CA ILE A 91 -14.00 -28.09 1.51
C ILE A 91 -12.76 -28.77 2.07
N ASP A 92 -11.97 -29.45 1.22
CA ASP A 92 -10.80 -30.20 1.69
C ASP A 92 -9.61 -29.29 2.04
N GLY A 93 -9.60 -28.05 1.56
CA GLY A 93 -8.59 -27.01 1.81
C GLY A 93 -9.21 -25.72 2.37
N ALA A 94 -8.94 -24.58 1.71
CA ALA A 94 -9.29 -23.26 2.25
C ALA A 94 -10.64 -22.71 1.75
N LEU A 95 -11.39 -22.10 2.68
CA LEU A 95 -12.46 -21.13 2.43
C LEU A 95 -11.90 -19.74 2.72
N THR A 96 -11.83 -18.87 1.71
CA THR A 96 -11.20 -17.54 1.89
C THR A 96 -12.05 -16.40 1.33
N ALA A 97 -11.96 -15.23 1.96
CA ALA A 97 -12.30 -13.93 1.39
C ALA A 97 -11.09 -13.00 1.58
N SER A 98 -10.37 -12.65 0.51
CA SER A 98 -9.23 -11.72 0.57
C SER A 98 -9.70 -10.29 0.81
N ASP A 99 -10.66 -9.84 0.01
CA ASP A 99 -11.31 -8.55 0.16
C ASP A 99 -12.40 -8.67 1.23
N THR A 100 -12.45 -7.73 2.16
CA THR A 100 -13.50 -7.69 3.18
C THR A 100 -14.71 -6.89 2.71
N ASP A 101 -14.66 -6.25 1.53
CA ASP A 101 -15.81 -5.59 0.92
C ASP A 101 -16.15 -6.22 -0.45
N GLY A 102 -17.43 -6.40 -0.73
CA GLY A 102 -17.90 -6.83 -2.06
C GLY A 102 -17.72 -8.32 -2.42
N THR A 103 -17.41 -9.19 -1.45
CA THR A 103 -17.27 -10.64 -1.69
C THR A 103 -18.61 -11.39 -1.68
N ALA A 104 -18.62 -12.58 -2.30
CA ALA A 104 -19.81 -13.42 -2.36
C ALA A 104 -20.22 -13.93 -0.97
N ASN A 105 -21.51 -13.81 -0.65
CA ASN A 105 -22.09 -14.40 0.55
C ASN A 105 -22.18 -15.93 0.42
N LEU A 106 -22.14 -16.66 1.53
CA LEU A 106 -22.25 -18.11 1.57
C LEU A 106 -23.39 -18.54 2.49
N VAL A 107 -24.35 -19.30 1.96
CA VAL A 107 -25.42 -19.93 2.75
C VAL A 107 -25.41 -21.43 2.51
N VAL A 108 -25.22 -22.21 3.57
CA VAL A 108 -25.24 -23.67 3.56
C VAL A 108 -26.43 -24.15 4.41
N LEU A 109 -27.43 -24.76 3.77
CA LEU A 109 -28.64 -25.26 4.45
C LEU A 109 -28.43 -26.64 5.11
N GLY A 110 -27.25 -27.25 4.92
CA GLY A 110 -26.75 -28.41 5.67
C GLY A 110 -25.57 -28.06 6.58
N SER A 111 -24.67 -29.03 6.79
CA SER A 111 -23.42 -28.82 7.54
C SER A 111 -22.28 -28.37 6.63
N LEU A 112 -21.34 -27.60 7.19
CA LEU A 112 -20.10 -27.16 6.54
C LEU A 112 -18.90 -27.80 7.24
N GLN A 113 -18.08 -28.53 6.49
CA GLN A 113 -16.76 -28.98 6.94
C GLN A 113 -15.68 -28.32 6.08
N VAL A 114 -14.65 -27.75 6.70
CA VAL A 114 -13.55 -27.07 6.01
C VAL A 114 -12.24 -27.22 6.77
N GLN A 115 -11.09 -27.22 6.08
CA GLN A 115 -9.80 -27.26 6.75
C GLN A 115 -9.46 -25.90 7.39
N HIS A 116 -9.47 -24.83 6.59
CA HIS A 116 -9.23 -23.45 7.01
C HIS A 116 -10.34 -22.53 6.50
N ALA A 117 -10.87 -21.66 7.35
CA ALA A 117 -11.82 -20.61 6.99
C ALA A 117 -11.27 -19.25 7.39
N VAL A 118 -10.80 -18.45 6.43
CA VAL A 118 -10.34 -17.07 6.64
C VAL A 118 -11.30 -16.14 5.90
N ILE A 119 -12.28 -15.62 6.63
CA ILE A 119 -13.46 -14.93 6.11
C ILE A 119 -13.54 -13.51 6.66
N GLY A 120 -14.29 -12.61 6.01
CA GLY A 120 -14.49 -11.26 6.53
C GLY A 120 -15.36 -10.36 5.67
N GLY A 121 -16.29 -9.63 6.32
CA GLY A 121 -17.21 -8.69 5.68
C GLY A 121 -18.48 -9.25 5.01
N GLN A 122 -18.53 -10.54 4.71
CA GLN A 122 -19.70 -11.20 4.11
C GLN A 122 -20.56 -11.96 5.13
N LEU A 123 -21.77 -12.38 4.70
CA LEU A 123 -22.57 -13.38 5.40
C LEU A 123 -22.01 -14.78 5.15
N VAL A 124 -21.72 -15.52 6.22
CA VAL A 124 -21.53 -16.97 6.20
C VAL A 124 -22.58 -17.61 7.10
N TYR A 125 -23.57 -18.27 6.51
CA TYR A 125 -24.65 -18.94 7.24
C TYR A 125 -24.56 -20.45 7.09
N VAL A 126 -24.61 -21.17 8.22
CA VAL A 126 -24.63 -22.64 8.27
C VAL A 126 -25.83 -23.10 9.12
N GLN A 127 -26.81 -23.72 8.47
CA GLN A 127 -27.99 -24.24 9.16
C GLN A 127 -27.67 -25.48 10.03
N GLY A 128 -26.75 -26.32 9.56
CA GLY A 128 -26.21 -27.47 10.27
C GLY A 128 -25.01 -27.11 11.16
N ALA A 129 -24.12 -28.08 11.37
CA ALA A 129 -22.90 -27.87 12.15
C ALA A 129 -21.78 -27.29 11.27
N LEU A 130 -20.97 -26.39 11.84
CA LEU A 130 -19.71 -25.92 11.26
C LEU A 130 -18.54 -26.64 11.92
N THR A 131 -17.75 -27.37 11.13
CA THR A 131 -16.51 -28.01 11.56
C THR A 131 -15.33 -27.43 10.79
N VAL A 132 -14.42 -26.79 11.51
CA VAL A 132 -13.17 -26.23 10.96
C VAL A 132 -12.00 -27.02 11.55
N ASP A 133 -11.26 -27.75 10.73
CA ASP A 133 -10.23 -28.66 11.23
C ASP A 133 -9.04 -27.90 11.84
N GLU A 134 -8.72 -26.70 11.33
CA GLU A 134 -7.58 -25.88 11.75
C GLU A 134 -8.02 -24.45 12.17
N LEU A 135 -7.95 -23.47 11.26
CA LEU A 135 -8.16 -22.05 11.56
C LEU A 135 -9.54 -21.59 11.10
N LEU A 136 -10.33 -21.02 12.01
CA LEU A 136 -11.47 -20.15 11.72
C LEU A 136 -11.10 -18.71 12.07
N TRP A 137 -10.94 -17.84 11.08
CA TRP A 137 -10.72 -16.41 11.29
C TRP A 137 -11.86 -15.61 10.66
N GLY A 138 -12.68 -14.97 11.49
CA GLY A 138 -13.64 -13.94 11.09
C GLY A 138 -13.09 -12.55 11.37
N HIS A 139 -13.12 -11.67 10.38
CA HIS A 139 -12.57 -10.32 10.46
C HIS A 139 -13.52 -9.30 9.83
N TYR A 140 -13.46 -8.04 10.27
CA TYR A 140 -14.21 -6.88 9.78
C TYR A 140 -15.67 -6.79 10.23
N ASN A 141 -16.05 -5.63 10.75
CA ASN A 141 -17.31 -5.38 11.44
C ASN A 141 -18.58 -5.53 10.57
N HIS A 142 -18.45 -5.56 9.25
CA HIS A 142 -19.57 -5.81 8.33
C HIS A 142 -19.90 -7.30 8.14
N GLY A 143 -19.02 -8.19 8.60
CA GLY A 143 -19.19 -9.64 8.44
C GLY A 143 -20.08 -10.28 9.48
N ASP A 144 -20.72 -11.39 9.11
CA ASP A 144 -21.68 -12.11 9.95
C ASP A 144 -21.55 -13.62 9.78
N LEU A 145 -21.16 -14.33 10.84
CA LEU A 145 -21.12 -15.79 10.91
C LEU A 145 -22.27 -16.31 11.78
N GLN A 146 -23.20 -17.04 11.16
CA GLN A 146 -24.33 -17.66 11.86
C GLN A 146 -24.31 -19.19 11.72
N VAL A 147 -24.32 -19.89 12.85
CA VAL A 147 -24.25 -21.36 12.90
C VAL A 147 -25.31 -21.95 13.83
N ASN A 148 -26.25 -22.70 13.27
CA ASN A 148 -27.40 -23.23 14.04
C ASN A 148 -27.16 -24.62 14.64
N GLY A 149 -26.31 -25.46 14.03
CA GLY A 149 -26.04 -26.83 14.49
C GLY A 149 -24.85 -26.99 15.44
N GLY A 150 -24.15 -25.90 15.77
CA GLY A 150 -22.96 -25.89 16.64
C GLY A 150 -21.65 -25.69 15.88
N LEU A 151 -20.64 -25.20 16.60
CA LEU A 151 -19.31 -24.86 16.09
C LEU A 151 -18.25 -25.79 16.70
N THR A 152 -17.39 -26.34 15.85
CA THR A 152 -16.16 -27.02 16.28
C THR A 152 -14.98 -26.47 15.49
N ALA A 153 -13.96 -25.98 16.17
CA ALA A 153 -12.73 -25.48 15.55
C ALA A 153 -11.51 -25.83 16.40
N ARG A 154 -10.34 -25.98 15.79
CA ARG A 154 -9.10 -26.05 16.56
C ARG A 154 -8.72 -24.67 17.08
N VAL A 155 -8.57 -23.70 16.18
CA VAL A 155 -8.35 -22.29 16.52
C VAL A 155 -9.47 -21.46 15.92
N ALA A 156 -10.13 -20.65 16.74
CA ALA A 156 -11.05 -19.62 16.27
C ALA A 156 -10.53 -18.24 16.67
N LEU A 157 -10.54 -17.30 15.72
CA LEU A 157 -10.10 -15.93 15.86
C LEU A 157 -11.19 -15.00 15.33
N PHE A 158 -11.69 -14.09 16.16
CA PHE A 158 -12.68 -13.08 15.77
C PHE A 158 -12.15 -11.70 16.11
N THR A 159 -11.91 -10.87 15.09
CA THR A 159 -11.27 -9.56 15.22
C THR A 159 -12.10 -8.48 14.53
N ASP A 160 -11.86 -7.22 14.92
CA ASP A 160 -12.51 -6.03 14.35
C ASP A 160 -14.05 -6.11 14.39
N GLU A 161 -14.59 -6.38 15.58
CA GLU A 161 -16.03 -6.42 15.87
C GLU A 161 -16.85 -7.42 15.01
N TYR A 162 -16.21 -8.43 14.42
CA TYR A 162 -16.86 -9.44 13.57
C TYR A 162 -18.04 -10.13 14.28
N HIS A 163 -19.21 -10.16 13.65
CA HIS A 163 -20.41 -10.68 14.28
C HIS A 163 -20.48 -12.21 14.21
N VAL A 164 -20.67 -12.87 15.36
CA VAL A 164 -20.80 -14.33 15.45
C VAL A 164 -22.04 -14.72 16.26
N GLN A 165 -22.83 -15.66 15.73
CA GLN A 165 -23.99 -16.23 16.42
C GLN A 165 -23.98 -17.76 16.30
N VAL A 166 -23.88 -18.44 17.44
CA VAL A 166 -23.90 -19.91 17.52
C VAL A 166 -25.06 -20.37 18.41
N ALA A 167 -26.05 -21.07 17.83
CA ALA A 167 -27.21 -21.58 18.59
C ALA A 167 -27.00 -22.99 19.16
N GLY A 168 -25.98 -23.71 18.70
CA GLY A 168 -25.61 -25.06 19.14
C GLY A 168 -24.50 -25.09 20.19
N GLY A 169 -23.92 -26.27 20.42
CA GLY A 169 -22.73 -26.39 21.27
C GLY A 169 -21.48 -25.84 20.58
N GLU A 170 -20.63 -25.18 21.34
CA GLU A 170 -19.35 -24.65 20.87
C GLU A 170 -18.18 -25.44 21.48
N GLN A 171 -17.28 -25.93 20.62
CA GLN A 171 -16.08 -26.66 20.99
C GLN A 171 -14.87 -26.10 20.22
N VAL A 172 -14.22 -25.12 20.81
CA VAL A 172 -12.99 -24.51 20.27
C VAL A 172 -11.81 -24.86 21.18
N GLU A 173 -10.71 -25.37 20.62
CA GLU A 173 -9.51 -25.70 21.43
C GLU A 173 -8.79 -24.43 21.91
N PHE A 174 -8.59 -23.46 21.00
CA PHE A 174 -8.01 -22.15 21.29
C PHE A 174 -8.89 -21.04 20.67
N LEU A 175 -9.58 -20.27 21.51
CA LEU A 175 -10.48 -19.18 21.09
C LEU A 175 -9.82 -17.83 21.38
N LEU A 176 -9.58 -17.04 20.34
CA LEU A 176 -9.09 -15.67 20.41
C LEU A 176 -10.25 -14.76 19.98
N ASP A 177 -10.96 -14.16 20.93
CA ASP A 177 -12.21 -13.44 20.65
C ASP A 177 -12.15 -11.99 21.16
N GLU A 178 -12.14 -11.04 20.22
CA GLU A 178 -12.25 -9.62 20.50
C GLU A 178 -13.69 -9.11 20.34
N ALA A 179 -14.60 -9.91 19.77
CA ALA A 179 -15.88 -9.45 19.26
C ALA A 179 -17.09 -9.93 20.07
N CYS A 180 -17.12 -11.20 20.51
CA CYS A 180 -18.32 -11.78 21.13
C CYS A 180 -18.35 -11.60 22.65
N GLY A 181 -17.21 -11.24 23.26
CA GLY A 181 -17.10 -10.90 24.68
C GLY A 181 -17.57 -12.02 25.60
N VAL A 182 -17.41 -13.28 25.19
CA VAL A 182 -18.03 -14.43 25.86
C VAL A 182 -17.41 -14.65 27.26
N PRO A 183 -18.24 -14.78 28.32
CA PRO A 183 -17.74 -14.96 29.68
C PRO A 183 -17.15 -16.34 30.01
N SER A 184 -17.05 -17.30 29.07
CA SER A 184 -16.69 -18.69 29.41
C SER A 184 -15.19 -18.98 29.41
N LEU A 185 -14.36 -18.19 28.74
CA LEU A 185 -12.91 -18.25 28.82
C LEU A 185 -12.44 -16.79 28.74
N ALA A 186 -11.59 -16.30 29.65
CA ALA A 186 -11.00 -14.97 29.52
C ALA A 186 -9.87 -15.10 28.50
N GLU A 187 -10.30 -15.07 27.25
CA GLU A 187 -9.70 -15.63 26.05
C GLU A 187 -8.41 -14.93 25.62
N PHE A 188 -7.41 -15.76 25.31
CA PHE A 188 -6.24 -15.53 24.46
C PHE A 188 -6.04 -14.09 23.95
N SER A 189 -5.13 -13.36 24.59
CA SER A 189 -4.71 -12.01 24.22
C SER A 189 -3.75 -11.99 23.01
N ALA A 190 -3.35 -10.78 22.59
CA ALA A 190 -2.23 -10.56 21.67
C ALA A 190 -0.97 -11.37 22.03
N GLU A 191 -0.74 -11.62 23.32
CA GLU A 191 0.38 -12.45 23.79
C GLU A 191 0.20 -13.92 23.45
N VAL A 192 -1.02 -14.43 23.59
CA VAL A 192 -1.29 -15.83 23.29
C VAL A 192 -1.37 -16.05 21.78
N ALA A 193 -1.78 -15.05 20.99
CA ALA A 193 -1.59 -15.06 19.54
C ALA A 193 -0.11 -15.32 19.18
N GLY A 194 0.84 -14.70 19.90
CA GLY A 194 2.28 -14.95 19.82
C GLY A 194 2.74 -16.39 20.10
N LEU A 195 1.92 -17.19 20.79
CA LEU A 195 2.17 -18.61 21.04
C LEU A 195 1.43 -19.53 20.06
N VAL A 196 0.34 -19.06 19.45
CA VAL A 196 -0.54 -19.82 18.56
C VAL A 196 -0.08 -19.72 17.10
N PHE A 197 0.24 -18.52 16.62
CA PHE A 197 0.68 -18.29 15.24
C PHE A 197 2.20 -18.43 15.09
N ALA A 198 2.64 -18.84 13.90
CA ALA A 198 4.06 -18.84 13.58
C ALA A 198 4.59 -17.40 13.38
N PRO A 199 5.85 -17.09 13.74
CA PRO A 199 6.38 -15.72 13.75
C PRO A 199 6.31 -14.96 12.42
N GLU A 200 6.31 -15.65 11.28
CA GLU A 200 6.27 -15.08 9.92
C GLU A 200 4.91 -14.46 9.55
N PHE A 201 3.84 -14.78 10.29
CA PHE A 201 2.49 -14.28 10.05
C PHE A 201 2.17 -12.99 10.80
N PHE A 202 3.11 -12.47 11.58
CA PHE A 202 2.95 -11.18 12.24
C PHE A 202 3.28 -10.03 11.28
N ASP A 203 2.57 -8.93 11.41
CA ASP A 203 2.81 -7.73 10.62
C ASP A 203 3.61 -6.70 11.42
N GLY A 204 4.78 -6.33 10.91
CA GLY A 204 5.65 -5.35 11.57
C GLY A 204 6.09 -5.69 13.00
N ILE A 205 6.42 -4.63 13.76
CA ILE A 205 6.74 -4.66 15.19
C ILE A 205 5.63 -3.88 15.90
N ASP A 206 4.80 -4.61 16.61
CA ASP A 206 3.55 -4.13 17.19
C ASP A 206 3.50 -4.54 18.68
N ASP A 207 3.02 -3.67 19.57
CA ASP A 207 3.01 -3.92 21.01
C ASP A 207 1.77 -4.71 21.50
N GLY A 208 0.80 -4.91 20.62
CA GLY A 208 -0.47 -5.60 20.80
C GLY A 208 -1.61 -4.70 21.29
N ALA A 209 -1.44 -3.37 21.34
CA ALA A 209 -2.44 -2.45 21.86
C ALA A 209 -3.67 -2.30 20.94
N ASP A 210 -3.47 -2.36 19.62
CA ASP A 210 -4.52 -2.21 18.60
C ASP A 210 -5.30 -3.50 18.32
N GLY A 211 -5.00 -4.57 19.05
CA GLY A 211 -5.67 -5.86 18.95
C GLY A 211 -4.96 -6.90 18.08
N ILE A 212 -5.47 -8.13 18.13
CA ILE A 212 -4.92 -9.31 17.45
C ILE A 212 -5.06 -9.17 15.93
N GLY A 213 -6.10 -8.48 15.47
CA GLY A 213 -6.32 -8.20 14.04
C GLY A 213 -5.17 -7.39 13.42
N ALA A 214 -4.75 -6.32 14.09
CA ALA A 214 -3.63 -5.47 13.64
C ALA A 214 -2.27 -6.20 13.71
N LEU A 215 -2.12 -7.07 14.71
CA LEU A 215 -0.90 -7.82 14.97
C LEU A 215 -0.53 -8.85 13.88
N LEU A 216 -1.52 -9.35 13.12
CA LEU A 216 -1.34 -10.43 12.14
C LEU A 216 -1.49 -9.92 10.71
N SER A 217 -0.59 -10.36 9.83
CA SER A 217 -0.70 -10.12 8.39
C SER A 217 -1.75 -11.05 7.78
N ARG A 218 -2.98 -10.53 7.63
CA ARG A 218 -4.09 -11.28 7.05
C ARG A 218 -3.78 -11.80 5.64
N ASP A 219 -3.11 -10.99 4.81
CA ASP A 219 -2.72 -11.37 3.45
C ASP A 219 -1.82 -12.61 3.44
N ARG A 220 -0.76 -12.62 4.27
CA ARG A 220 0.13 -13.79 4.38
C ARG A 220 -0.60 -15.02 4.90
N VAL A 221 -1.54 -14.85 5.83
CA VAL A 221 -2.34 -15.96 6.33
C VAL A 221 -3.25 -16.51 5.23
N VAL A 222 -3.90 -15.66 4.43
CA VAL A 222 -4.71 -16.07 3.28
C VAL A 222 -3.84 -16.80 2.23
N GLU A 223 -2.67 -16.26 1.89
CA GLU A 223 -1.74 -16.90 0.95
C GLU A 223 -1.30 -18.29 1.43
N ALA A 224 -0.92 -18.43 2.71
CA ALA A 224 -0.50 -19.70 3.28
C ALA A 224 -1.62 -20.75 3.27
N VAL A 225 -2.83 -20.40 3.70
CA VAL A 225 -3.94 -21.37 3.71
C VAL A 225 -4.36 -21.76 2.29
N ARG A 226 -4.27 -20.83 1.32
CA ARG A 226 -4.48 -21.14 -0.12
C ARG A 226 -3.41 -22.10 -0.65
N ALA A 227 -2.17 -21.99 -0.17
CA ALA A 227 -1.10 -22.93 -0.50
C ALA A 227 -1.23 -24.30 0.22
N GLY A 228 -2.25 -24.48 1.09
CA GLY A 228 -2.43 -25.67 1.91
C GLY A 228 -1.48 -25.74 3.12
N GLU A 229 -0.88 -24.62 3.49
CA GLU A 229 -0.03 -24.47 4.67
C GLU A 229 -0.85 -23.99 5.87
N SER A 230 -0.43 -24.37 7.08
CA SER A 230 -1.10 -23.92 8.31
C SER A 230 -0.30 -22.78 8.95
N PRO A 231 -0.92 -21.61 9.22
CA PRO A 231 -0.24 -20.50 9.88
C PRO A 231 -0.04 -20.72 11.39
N LEU A 232 -0.54 -21.86 11.90
CA LEU A 232 -0.67 -22.17 13.31
C LEU A 232 0.38 -23.19 13.76
N ARG A 233 0.83 -23.04 15.00
CA ARG A 233 1.63 -24.05 15.68
C ARG A 233 0.78 -25.28 16.06
N ALA A 234 1.43 -26.40 16.35
CA ALA A 234 0.73 -27.62 16.75
C ALA A 234 0.15 -27.51 18.18
N SER A 235 -1.06 -28.02 18.41
CA SER A 235 -1.72 -27.98 19.73
C SER A 235 -0.86 -28.52 20.88
N ALA A 236 -0.06 -29.55 20.60
CA ALA A 236 0.87 -30.12 21.58
C ALA A 236 1.97 -29.15 22.01
N GLU A 237 2.47 -28.33 21.08
CA GLU A 237 3.47 -27.30 21.38
C GLU A 237 2.85 -26.13 22.14
N ILE A 238 1.67 -25.67 21.69
CA ILE A 238 0.93 -24.58 22.36
C ILE A 238 0.61 -24.97 23.82
N THR A 239 0.09 -26.19 24.03
CA THR A 239 -0.23 -26.71 25.37
C THR A 239 1.02 -26.93 26.22
N ALA A 240 2.14 -27.33 25.62
CA ALA A 240 3.40 -27.50 26.34
C ALA A 240 3.98 -26.15 26.79
N ASP A 241 3.88 -25.12 25.97
CA ASP A 241 4.28 -23.75 26.30
C ASP A 241 3.30 -23.08 27.27
N MET A 242 2.02 -23.46 27.27
CA MET A 242 0.97 -22.85 28.09
C MET A 242 0.12 -23.86 28.88
N PRO A 243 0.71 -24.61 29.83
CA PRO A 243 -0.06 -25.46 30.74
C PRO A 243 -1.01 -24.61 31.61
N LEU A 244 -2.28 -25.01 31.68
CA LEU A 244 -3.32 -24.30 32.44
C LEU A 244 -3.75 -25.10 33.69
N ALA A 245 -3.76 -24.46 34.86
CA ALA A 245 -4.31 -25.05 36.09
C ALA A 245 -5.83 -24.83 36.22
N SER A 246 -6.61 -25.44 35.34
CA SER A 246 -8.08 -25.27 35.27
C SER A 246 -8.84 -25.76 36.52
N ASP A 247 -8.22 -26.59 37.35
CA ASP A 247 -8.73 -27.10 38.63
C ASP A 247 -8.49 -26.16 39.83
N LEU A 248 -7.78 -25.05 39.64
CA LEU A 248 -7.32 -24.21 40.75
C LEU A 248 -8.45 -23.44 41.45
N PHE A 249 -9.42 -22.96 40.68
CA PHE A 249 -10.56 -22.17 41.17
C PHE A 249 -11.86 -22.93 40.88
N ALA A 250 -12.83 -22.82 41.80
CA ALA A 250 -14.12 -23.51 41.63
C ALA A 250 -15.06 -22.79 40.66
N ASP A 251 -14.96 -21.46 40.63
CA ASP A 251 -15.70 -20.54 39.77
C ASP A 251 -14.87 -19.24 39.62
N GLU A 252 -15.42 -18.23 38.95
CA GLU A 252 -14.74 -16.94 38.71
C GLU A 252 -15.17 -15.84 39.69
N ALA A 253 -15.97 -16.18 40.71
CA ALA A 253 -16.52 -15.19 41.63
C ALA A 253 -15.44 -14.61 42.55
N ILE A 254 -15.59 -13.33 42.94
CA ILE A 254 -14.83 -12.75 44.05
C ILE A 254 -15.35 -13.38 45.35
N SER A 255 -14.66 -14.40 45.85
CA SER A 255 -15.10 -15.19 46.99
C SER A 255 -13.94 -15.49 47.94
N VAL A 256 -14.24 -15.76 49.21
CA VAL A 256 -13.24 -16.20 50.21
C VAL A 256 -12.46 -17.41 49.69
N ALA A 257 -13.14 -18.37 49.05
CA ALA A 257 -12.51 -19.57 48.51
C ALA A 257 -11.48 -19.24 47.43
N ASN A 258 -11.84 -18.39 46.47
CA ASN A 258 -10.94 -18.05 45.36
C ASN A 258 -9.81 -17.10 45.80
N ILE A 259 -10.06 -16.16 46.70
CA ILE A 259 -9.00 -15.32 47.30
C ILE A 259 -7.97 -16.20 48.01
N LEU A 260 -8.44 -17.15 48.84
CA LEU A 260 -7.54 -18.07 49.54
C LEU A 260 -6.81 -19.02 48.57
N ALA A 261 -7.46 -19.47 47.49
CA ALA A 261 -6.81 -20.28 46.46
C ALA A 261 -5.66 -19.51 45.77
N ALA A 262 -5.87 -18.24 45.43
CA ALA A 262 -4.85 -17.40 44.80
C ALA A 262 -3.63 -17.16 45.72
N VAL A 263 -3.84 -16.73 46.96
CA VAL A 263 -2.74 -16.40 47.90
C VAL A 263 -2.02 -17.62 48.49
N ASN A 264 -2.68 -18.78 48.51
CA ASN A 264 -2.08 -20.06 48.91
C ASN A 264 -1.48 -20.85 47.73
N SER A 265 -1.53 -20.29 46.52
CA SER A 265 -0.88 -20.87 45.35
C SER A 265 0.65 -20.98 45.52
N PRO A 266 1.32 -21.84 44.74
CA PRO A 266 2.78 -21.97 44.75
C PRO A 266 3.52 -20.70 44.24
N ILE A 267 2.82 -19.76 43.61
CA ILE A 267 3.40 -18.49 43.13
C ILE A 267 3.81 -17.61 44.32
N VAL A 268 3.02 -17.60 45.39
CA VAL A 268 3.39 -16.90 46.63
C VAL A 268 4.32 -17.80 47.45
N THR A 269 5.62 -17.53 47.39
CA THR A 269 6.59 -18.35 48.09
C THR A 269 6.44 -18.22 49.61
N HIS A 270 6.71 -19.31 50.34
CA HIS A 270 6.64 -19.29 51.81
C HIS A 270 7.61 -18.30 52.45
N LYS A 271 8.66 -17.89 51.74
CA LYS A 271 9.70 -16.97 52.22
C LYS A 271 9.31 -15.51 52.00
N GLU A 272 8.81 -15.17 50.81
CA GLU A 272 8.53 -13.78 50.43
C GLU A 272 7.17 -13.31 50.94
N LYS A 273 6.20 -14.23 51.13
CA LYS A 273 4.83 -13.94 51.60
C LYS A 273 4.01 -13.01 50.70
N LYS A 274 4.62 -12.39 49.69
CA LYS A 274 4.00 -11.54 48.69
C LYS A 274 4.50 -11.94 47.30
N ALA A 275 3.65 -11.80 46.28
CA ALA A 275 4.03 -11.95 44.88
C ALA A 275 3.34 -10.84 44.06
N PRO A 276 4.09 -9.89 43.47
CA PRO A 276 3.55 -8.92 42.54
C PRO A 276 3.43 -9.53 41.13
N GLY A 277 2.57 -8.94 40.30
CA GLY A 277 2.44 -9.24 38.88
C GLY A 277 1.56 -8.18 38.22
N TRP A 278 1.60 -8.12 36.89
CA TRP A 278 0.74 -7.22 36.14
C TRP A 278 0.39 -7.83 34.78
N PHE A 279 -0.65 -7.28 34.16
CA PHE A 279 -1.09 -7.57 32.80
C PHE A 279 -1.77 -6.32 32.24
N GLY A 280 -1.41 -5.95 31.01
CA GLY A 280 -1.82 -4.67 30.41
C GLY A 280 -1.66 -3.49 31.39
N GLN A 281 -2.77 -2.81 31.66
CA GLN A 281 -2.82 -1.64 32.55
C GLN A 281 -3.18 -1.97 34.01
N THR A 282 -3.21 -3.26 34.38
CA THR A 282 -3.56 -3.73 35.71
C THR A 282 -2.36 -4.33 36.43
N ASP A 283 -1.97 -3.76 37.57
CA ASP A 283 -1.01 -4.35 38.51
C ASP A 283 -1.75 -4.97 39.70
N PHE A 284 -1.21 -6.06 40.23
CA PHE A 284 -1.73 -6.69 41.42
C PHE A 284 -0.62 -7.24 42.33
N SER A 285 -0.98 -7.43 43.60
CA SER A 285 -0.15 -8.18 44.54
C SER A 285 -0.95 -9.18 45.34
N LEU A 286 -0.44 -10.41 45.38
CA LEU A 286 -0.95 -11.48 46.24
C LEU A 286 -0.21 -11.45 47.56
N CYS A 287 -0.92 -11.45 48.69
CA CYS A 287 -0.33 -11.43 50.01
C CYS A 287 -0.88 -12.57 50.86
N ARG A 288 0.04 -13.43 51.34
CA ARG A 288 -0.27 -14.43 52.36
C ARG A 288 -0.10 -13.82 53.74
N ARG A 289 -1.01 -14.16 54.65
CA ARG A 289 -1.02 -13.65 56.02
C ARG A 289 0.33 -13.82 56.72
N HIS A 290 0.90 -12.72 57.20
CA HIS A 290 2.18 -12.67 57.90
C HIS A 290 2.28 -11.42 58.78
N VAL A 291 3.35 -11.34 59.57
CA VAL A 291 3.78 -10.10 60.21
C VAL A 291 4.92 -9.56 59.37
N ASP A 292 4.78 -8.34 58.85
CA ASP A 292 5.80 -7.72 58.02
C ASP A 292 7.00 -7.21 58.84
N ALA A 293 7.99 -6.62 58.17
CA ALA A 293 9.23 -6.16 58.80
C ALA A 293 9.01 -5.05 59.83
N ASP A 294 7.90 -4.31 59.71
CA ASP A 294 7.54 -3.19 60.59
C ASP A 294 6.70 -3.66 61.81
N GLY A 295 6.34 -4.95 61.84
CA GLY A 295 5.56 -5.54 62.92
C GLY A 295 4.05 -5.48 62.69
N ASP A 296 3.61 -5.04 61.51
CA ASP A 296 2.21 -4.93 61.17
C ASP A 296 1.65 -6.29 60.74
N GLN A 297 0.42 -6.57 61.18
CA GLN A 297 -0.30 -7.76 60.75
C GLN A 297 -0.87 -7.54 59.36
N ARG A 298 -0.49 -8.41 58.43
CA ARG A 298 -1.07 -8.48 57.08
C ARG A 298 -1.95 -9.70 57.00
N ASP A 299 -3.22 -9.53 56.66
CA ASP A 299 -4.14 -10.64 56.38
C ASP A 299 -3.91 -11.21 54.98
N ASP A 300 -4.57 -12.34 54.68
CA ASP A 300 -4.59 -12.90 53.34
C ASP A 300 -5.35 -11.92 52.42
N ASN A 301 -4.69 -11.35 51.41
CA ASN A 301 -5.31 -10.32 50.57
C ASN A 301 -4.77 -10.30 49.13
N VAL A 302 -5.59 -9.74 48.24
CA VAL A 302 -5.22 -9.36 46.88
C VAL A 302 -5.46 -7.86 46.75
N PHE A 303 -4.41 -7.12 46.41
CA PHE A 303 -4.50 -5.71 46.03
C PHE A 303 -4.38 -5.61 44.51
N ILE A 304 -5.25 -4.81 43.88
CA ILE A 304 -5.28 -4.62 42.43
C ILE A 304 -5.36 -3.13 42.15
N THR A 305 -4.56 -2.62 41.21
CA THR A 305 -4.64 -1.24 40.71
C THR A 305 -4.75 -1.24 39.19
N VAL A 306 -5.70 -0.46 38.67
CA VAL A 306 -5.96 -0.28 37.23
C VAL A 306 -5.55 1.13 36.84
N TRP A 307 -4.33 1.30 36.35
CA TRP A 307 -3.74 2.55 35.81
C TRP A 307 -4.18 3.87 36.47
N LYS A 308 -4.06 3.98 37.80
CA LYS A 308 -4.52 5.16 38.58
C LYS A 308 -5.98 5.57 38.27
N THR A 309 -6.83 4.58 37.99
CA THR A 309 -8.27 4.74 37.74
C THR A 309 -9.04 4.11 38.89
N TRP A 310 -8.66 2.88 39.26
CA TRP A 310 -9.28 2.14 40.36
C TRP A 310 -8.23 1.41 41.18
N ASP A 311 -8.40 1.39 42.50
CA ASP A 311 -7.75 0.43 43.39
C ASP A 311 -8.81 -0.45 44.05
N PHE A 312 -8.49 -1.75 44.17
CA PHE A 312 -9.30 -2.74 44.86
C PHE A 312 -8.45 -3.45 45.93
N TYR A 313 -9.02 -3.63 47.11
CA TYR A 313 -8.41 -4.39 48.19
C TYR A 313 -9.39 -5.48 48.64
N LEU A 314 -9.03 -6.72 48.35
CA LEU A 314 -9.84 -7.91 48.58
C LEU A 314 -9.15 -8.75 49.67
N SER A 315 -9.57 -8.64 50.93
CA SER A 315 -8.95 -9.36 52.05
C SER A 315 -9.86 -10.42 52.67
N VAL A 316 -9.24 -11.42 53.29
CA VAL A 316 -9.90 -12.46 54.08
C VAL A 316 -9.43 -12.34 55.52
N GLU A 317 -10.31 -11.85 56.37
CA GLU A 317 -10.08 -11.65 57.79
C GLU A 317 -10.57 -12.85 58.61
N ARG A 318 -9.91 -13.12 59.74
CA ARG A 318 -10.31 -14.19 60.67
C ARG A 318 -11.02 -13.62 61.89
N GLU A 319 -12.35 -13.64 61.85
CA GLU A 319 -13.15 -13.23 63.00
C GLU A 319 -13.37 -14.38 63.98
N PRO A 320 -13.23 -14.17 65.30
CA PRO A 320 -13.53 -15.19 66.29
C PRO A 320 -15.01 -15.59 66.24
N GLN A 321 -15.31 -16.89 66.10
CA GLN A 321 -16.68 -17.37 66.10
C GLN A 321 -17.37 -16.99 67.42
N ARG A 322 -18.43 -16.16 67.37
CA ARG A 322 -19.16 -15.73 68.57
C ARG A 322 -19.83 -16.93 69.26
N LYS A 323 -19.19 -17.44 70.32
CA LYS A 323 -19.77 -18.47 71.21
C LYS A 323 -20.18 -17.86 72.56
N GLY A 324 -21.23 -18.42 73.17
CA GLY A 324 -21.67 -18.07 74.52
C GLY A 324 -20.59 -18.26 75.58
N LEU A 325 -20.71 -17.55 76.71
CA LEU A 325 -19.73 -17.49 77.81
C LEU A 325 -19.18 -18.86 78.27
N LEU A 326 -20.04 -19.89 78.34
CA LEU A 326 -19.66 -21.24 78.75
C LEU A 326 -18.68 -21.92 77.78
N ALA A 327 -18.84 -21.72 76.48
CA ALA A 327 -17.97 -22.31 75.46
C ALA A 327 -16.60 -21.61 75.37
N ARG A 328 -16.54 -20.31 75.68
CA ARG A 328 -15.27 -19.54 75.80
C ARG A 328 -14.46 -19.98 77.01
N LEU A 329 -15.12 -20.19 78.16
CA LEU A 329 -14.49 -20.73 79.37
C LEU A 329 -13.98 -22.16 79.17
N ALA A 330 -14.74 -23.03 78.50
CA ALA A 330 -14.31 -24.39 78.19
C ALA A 330 -13.08 -24.43 77.25
N ALA A 331 -13.03 -23.56 76.22
CA ALA A 331 -11.88 -23.47 75.31
C ALA A 331 -10.62 -22.96 76.02
N ALA A 332 -10.74 -21.98 76.92
CA ALA A 332 -9.64 -21.43 77.70
C ALA A 332 -9.04 -22.45 78.70
N VAL A 333 -9.90 -23.23 79.39
CA VAL A 333 -9.46 -24.27 80.33
C VAL A 333 -8.79 -25.46 79.62
N LEU A 334 -9.27 -25.83 78.42
CA LEU A 334 -8.75 -26.95 77.63
C LEU A 334 -7.60 -26.58 76.67
N ARG A 335 -7.15 -25.31 76.66
CA ARG A 335 -6.17 -24.76 75.69
C ARG A 335 -6.53 -25.10 74.24
N ARG A 336 -7.82 -25.13 73.91
CA ARG A 336 -8.28 -25.41 72.54
C ARG A 336 -8.29 -24.11 71.74
N PRO A 337 -7.79 -24.11 70.49
CA PRO A 337 -7.84 -22.93 69.64
C PRO A 337 -9.29 -22.48 69.46
N ILE A 338 -9.52 -21.17 69.58
CA ILE A 338 -10.83 -20.58 69.33
C ILE A 338 -11.11 -20.76 67.82
N PRO A 339 -12.25 -21.36 67.42
CA PRO A 339 -12.60 -21.44 66.01
C PRO A 339 -12.87 -20.04 65.47
N PHE A 340 -12.35 -19.75 64.28
CA PHE A 340 -12.57 -18.51 63.55
C PHE A 340 -13.49 -18.78 62.35
N ILE A 341 -14.15 -17.75 61.87
CA ILE A 341 -14.79 -17.72 60.56
C ILE A 341 -13.96 -16.81 59.65
N GLU A 342 -13.84 -17.18 58.38
CA GLU A 342 -13.20 -16.36 57.36
C GLU A 342 -14.26 -15.45 56.74
N VAL A 343 -14.00 -14.14 56.77
CA VAL A 343 -14.91 -13.09 56.31
C VAL A 343 -14.17 -12.27 55.25
N ALA A 344 -14.81 -12.05 54.11
CA ALA A 344 -14.25 -11.21 53.06
C ALA A 344 -14.52 -9.73 53.37
N THR A 345 -13.48 -8.90 53.30
CA THR A 345 -13.57 -7.44 53.29
C THR A 345 -13.17 -6.97 51.89
N LEU A 346 -14.14 -6.43 51.14
CA LEU A 346 -13.95 -5.94 49.77
C LEU A 346 -14.13 -4.43 49.77
N ILE A 347 -13.07 -3.69 49.47
CA ILE A 347 -13.10 -2.23 49.39
C ILE A 347 -12.45 -1.74 48.11
N TYR A 348 -12.89 -0.57 47.64
CA TYR A 348 -12.39 0.06 46.43
C TYR A 348 -12.20 1.57 46.62
N ARG A 349 -11.38 2.20 45.77
CA ARG A 349 -11.32 3.66 45.63
C ARG A 349 -11.06 4.04 44.17
N GLY A 350 -11.62 5.15 43.75
CA GLY A 350 -11.33 5.76 42.45
C GLY A 350 -10.22 6.79 42.56
N TYR A 351 -9.95 7.48 41.45
CA TYR A 351 -8.97 8.56 41.38
C TYR A 351 -9.60 9.84 40.82
N THR A 352 -9.21 10.98 41.39
CA THR A 352 -9.56 12.32 40.92
C THR A 352 -8.28 13.11 40.69
N GLU A 353 -8.05 13.60 39.46
CA GLU A 353 -6.84 14.34 39.07
C GLU A 353 -5.51 13.63 39.46
N GLY A 354 -5.44 12.30 39.26
CA GLY A 354 -4.26 11.50 39.59
C GLY A 354 -4.08 11.20 41.09
N THR A 355 -4.98 11.69 41.95
CA THR A 355 -4.96 11.43 43.40
C THR A 355 -6.02 10.40 43.81
N PRO A 356 -5.69 9.42 44.67
CA PRO A 356 -6.64 8.40 45.10
C PRO A 356 -7.68 8.96 46.07
N ASP A 357 -8.96 8.64 45.84
CA ASP A 357 -10.06 8.94 46.73
C ASP A 357 -9.98 8.12 48.05
N GLY A 358 -10.91 8.40 48.97
CA GLY A 358 -11.12 7.57 50.16
C GLY A 358 -11.69 6.18 49.82
N TRP A 359 -11.26 5.16 50.56
CA TRP A 359 -11.76 3.79 50.47
C TRP A 359 -13.26 3.68 50.79
N LYS A 360 -13.98 2.91 49.97
CA LYS A 360 -15.42 2.62 50.05
C LYS A 360 -15.65 1.11 49.99
N VAL A 361 -16.81 0.63 50.47
CA VAL A 361 -17.16 -0.81 50.43
C VAL A 361 -17.59 -1.20 49.02
N LEU A 362 -17.10 -2.33 48.52
CA LEU A 362 -17.52 -2.91 47.24
C LEU A 362 -18.66 -3.91 47.48
N ASP A 363 -19.90 -3.41 47.43
CA ASP A 363 -21.14 -4.19 47.58
C ASP A 363 -22.11 -3.92 46.41
N ASP A 364 -23.34 -4.44 46.49
CA ASP A 364 -24.36 -4.26 45.45
C ASP A 364 -24.80 -2.78 45.26
N GLU A 365 -24.50 -1.90 46.22
CA GLU A 365 -24.80 -0.46 46.13
C GLU A 365 -23.65 0.33 45.46
N ALA A 366 -22.50 -0.30 45.18
CA ALA A 366 -21.38 0.33 44.49
C ALA A 366 -21.72 0.66 43.01
N PRO A 367 -21.15 1.74 42.44
CA PRO A 367 -21.35 2.11 41.05
C PRO A 367 -21.08 0.95 40.09
N ALA A 368 -21.88 0.84 39.02
CA ALA A 368 -21.75 -0.24 38.04
C ALA A 368 -20.34 -0.29 37.44
N GLU A 369 -19.77 0.86 37.07
CA GLU A 369 -18.40 0.98 36.55
C GLU A 369 -17.34 0.39 37.48
N ALA A 370 -17.45 0.65 38.80
CA ALA A 370 -16.52 0.12 39.78
C ALA A 370 -16.66 -1.40 39.95
N ARG A 371 -17.89 -1.92 39.93
CA ARG A 371 -18.17 -3.36 40.04
C ARG A 371 -17.69 -4.12 38.79
N GLU A 372 -17.90 -3.54 37.61
CA GLU A 372 -17.43 -4.09 36.34
C GLU A 372 -15.91 -4.08 36.26
N ALA A 373 -15.27 -2.97 36.62
CA ALA A 373 -13.82 -2.86 36.68
C ALA A 373 -13.21 -3.87 37.68
N ALA A 374 -13.81 -4.03 38.86
CA ALA A 374 -13.38 -5.02 39.84
C ALA A 374 -13.49 -6.45 39.30
N THR A 375 -14.60 -6.77 38.63
CA THR A 375 -14.85 -8.11 38.07
C THR A 375 -13.86 -8.43 36.95
N ARG A 376 -13.64 -7.48 36.03
CA ARG A 376 -12.65 -7.64 34.94
C ARG A 376 -11.23 -7.80 35.49
N ALA A 377 -10.82 -6.93 36.41
CA ALA A 377 -9.48 -6.98 36.98
C ALA A 377 -9.25 -8.24 37.82
N TRP A 378 -10.26 -8.69 38.58
CA TRP A 378 -10.20 -9.97 39.30
C TRP A 378 -10.05 -11.16 38.36
N ARG A 379 -10.79 -11.19 37.24
CA ARG A 379 -10.69 -12.26 36.25
C ARG A 379 -9.27 -12.38 35.68
N GLY A 380 -8.66 -11.27 35.28
CA GLY A 380 -7.27 -11.27 34.82
C GLY A 380 -6.27 -11.76 35.87
N VAL A 381 -6.50 -11.48 37.17
CA VAL A 381 -5.71 -12.08 38.25
C VAL A 381 -5.89 -13.60 38.32
N LEU A 382 -7.11 -14.12 38.16
CA LEU A 382 -7.34 -15.56 38.12
C LEU A 382 -6.58 -16.21 36.96
N ASP A 383 -6.60 -15.61 35.77
CA ASP A 383 -5.97 -16.17 34.58
C ASP A 383 -4.45 -16.16 34.67
N TYR A 384 -3.88 -15.01 35.08
CA TYR A 384 -2.45 -14.92 35.39
C TYR A 384 -2.03 -16.02 36.37
N VAL A 385 -2.81 -16.23 37.45
CA VAL A 385 -2.51 -17.24 38.47
C VAL A 385 -2.69 -18.65 37.94
N ARG A 386 -3.71 -18.94 37.13
CA ARG A 386 -3.92 -20.25 36.48
C ARG A 386 -2.73 -20.63 35.59
N LEU A 387 -2.27 -19.68 34.77
CA LEU A 387 -1.11 -19.83 33.89
C LEU A 387 0.18 -20.02 34.69
N ALA A 388 0.44 -19.18 35.68
CA ALA A 388 1.65 -19.25 36.49
C ALA A 388 1.71 -20.53 37.36
N VAL A 389 0.59 -20.99 37.92
CA VAL A 389 0.53 -22.29 38.62
C VAL A 389 0.71 -23.45 37.64
N GLY A 390 0.12 -23.38 36.45
CA GLY A 390 0.31 -24.36 35.39
C GLY A 390 1.77 -24.50 35.00
N GLN A 391 2.46 -23.38 34.74
CA GLN A 391 3.91 -23.33 34.53
C GLN A 391 4.67 -23.97 35.70
N SER A 392 4.35 -23.59 36.94
CA SER A 392 5.01 -24.17 38.12
C SER A 392 4.81 -25.67 38.24
N ARG A 393 3.64 -26.21 37.88
CA ARG A 393 3.34 -27.66 37.91
C ARG A 393 4.09 -28.41 36.81
N ALA A 394 4.28 -27.77 35.65
CA ALA A 394 4.99 -28.34 34.49
C ALA A 394 6.51 -28.12 34.52
N GLY A 395 7.03 -27.32 35.45
CA GLY A 395 8.47 -27.02 35.54
C GLY A 395 8.94 -25.84 34.69
N TYR A 396 8.07 -24.86 34.45
CA TYR A 396 8.34 -23.62 33.71
C TYR A 396 8.85 -23.81 32.26
N PRO A 397 8.17 -24.62 31.43
CA PRO A 397 8.60 -24.88 30.05
C PRO A 397 8.82 -23.61 29.21
N LEU A 398 7.91 -22.63 29.28
CA LEU A 398 8.02 -21.41 28.49
C LEU A 398 9.20 -20.52 28.92
N TYR A 399 9.47 -20.46 30.23
CA TYR A 399 10.65 -19.75 30.72
C TYR A 399 11.95 -20.44 30.28
N HIS A 400 11.98 -21.78 30.22
CA HIS A 400 13.12 -22.51 29.66
C HIS A 400 13.31 -22.24 28.17
N ARG A 401 12.22 -22.10 27.40
CA ARG A 401 12.26 -21.66 26.00
C ARG A 401 12.83 -20.25 25.88
N LEU A 402 12.37 -19.30 26.69
CA LEU A 402 12.93 -17.93 26.75
C LEU A 402 14.46 -17.95 26.94
N GLN A 403 14.95 -18.75 27.89
CA GLN A 403 16.39 -18.87 28.15
C GLN A 403 17.16 -19.54 27.00
N ALA A 404 16.53 -20.46 26.27
CA ALA A 404 17.13 -21.16 25.14
C ALA A 404 17.20 -20.27 23.89
N GLU A 405 16.19 -19.41 23.68
CA GLU A 405 16.12 -18.52 22.53
C GLU A 405 16.92 -17.23 22.74
N LEU A 406 16.82 -16.61 23.92
CA LEU A 406 17.49 -15.35 24.26
C LEU A 406 18.76 -15.61 25.08
N THR A 407 19.74 -16.22 24.42
CA THR A 407 21.05 -16.50 25.03
C THR A 407 21.92 -15.24 25.08
N PRO A 408 22.90 -15.14 26.01
CA PRO A 408 23.85 -14.02 26.03
C PRO A 408 24.55 -13.81 24.69
N ARG A 409 24.91 -14.91 24.01
CA ARG A 409 25.58 -14.86 22.71
C ARG A 409 24.69 -14.25 21.62
N ARG A 410 23.41 -14.62 21.57
CA ARG A 410 22.47 -14.10 20.56
C ARG A 410 22.26 -12.60 20.76
N ILE A 411 21.99 -12.18 22.01
CA ILE A 411 21.85 -10.77 22.36
C ILE A 411 23.14 -10.00 22.07
N GLU A 412 24.31 -10.55 22.38
CA GLU A 412 25.60 -9.95 22.03
C GLU A 412 25.77 -9.77 20.51
N GLN A 413 25.46 -10.80 19.71
CA GLN A 413 25.57 -10.72 18.25
C GLN A 413 24.65 -9.63 17.69
N PHE A 414 23.40 -9.62 18.14
CA PHE A 414 22.41 -8.64 17.73
C PHE A 414 22.78 -7.21 18.13
N THR A 415 23.15 -7.01 19.41
CA THR A 415 23.55 -5.69 19.92
C THR A 415 24.95 -5.25 19.49
N SER A 416 25.68 -6.06 18.71
CA SER A 416 26.97 -5.67 18.12
C SER A 416 26.85 -5.19 16.67
N LEU A 417 25.64 -5.13 16.11
CA LEU A 417 25.40 -4.56 14.79
C LEU A 417 25.77 -3.05 14.76
N PRO A 418 26.17 -2.50 13.60
CA PRO A 418 26.42 -1.06 13.43
C PRO A 418 25.28 -0.17 13.93
N TYR A 419 24.03 -0.65 13.81
CA TYR A 419 22.86 0.01 14.38
C TYR A 419 23.05 0.41 15.85
N PHE A 420 23.60 -0.48 16.69
CA PHE A 420 23.81 -0.25 18.13
C PHE A 420 25.23 0.22 18.50
N THR A 421 26.14 0.31 17.54
CA THR A 421 27.56 0.60 17.80
C THR A 421 28.05 1.86 17.08
N GLU A 422 27.39 2.27 16.00
CA GLU A 422 27.69 3.46 15.20
C GLU A 422 26.55 4.48 15.25
N GLU A 423 25.30 4.06 15.06
CA GLU A 423 24.12 4.95 15.00
C GLU A 423 23.58 5.27 16.40
N TYR A 424 23.11 4.26 17.13
CA TYR A 424 22.56 4.37 18.49
C TYR A 424 23.54 3.82 19.53
N ASN A 425 24.61 4.59 19.76
CA ASN A 425 25.79 4.12 20.49
C ASN A 425 26.02 4.74 21.88
N ASP A 426 25.11 5.60 22.37
CA ASP A 426 25.22 6.21 23.70
C ASP A 426 23.91 6.08 24.48
N TRP A 427 23.91 5.20 25.48
CA TRP A 427 22.74 4.88 26.30
C TRP A 427 22.20 6.06 27.12
N TRP A 428 23.03 7.06 27.40
CA TRP A 428 22.68 8.21 28.23
C TRP A 428 22.37 9.48 27.42
N ASP A 429 22.49 9.42 26.10
CA ASP A 429 22.11 10.48 25.17
C ASP A 429 20.74 10.12 24.55
N SER A 430 19.74 10.98 24.73
CA SER A 430 18.37 10.72 24.25
C SER A 430 18.29 10.55 22.73
N ASP A 431 19.23 11.14 21.99
CA ASP A 431 19.23 11.10 20.53
C ASP A 431 20.00 9.88 19.99
N LYS A 432 20.65 9.11 20.87
CA LYS A 432 21.55 7.99 20.51
C LYS A 432 21.36 6.74 21.36
N ASN A 433 20.36 6.70 22.22
CA ASN A 433 20.12 5.56 23.10
C ASN A 433 19.21 4.48 22.47
N GLY A 434 18.55 4.79 21.36
CA GLY A 434 17.68 3.88 20.62
C GLY A 434 16.65 4.63 19.76
N GLU A 435 15.76 3.89 19.12
CA GLU A 435 14.70 4.41 18.23
C GLU A 435 13.43 3.55 18.31
N TRP A 436 12.30 4.13 17.94
CA TRP A 436 11.05 3.41 17.73
C TRP A 436 11.06 2.64 16.41
N HIS A 437 10.71 1.36 16.47
CA HIS A 437 10.40 0.53 15.31
C HIS A 437 8.95 0.04 15.45
N GLY A 438 8.06 0.59 14.63
CA GLY A 438 6.62 0.47 14.89
C GLY A 438 6.30 0.97 16.29
N ASP A 439 5.62 0.15 17.09
CA ASP A 439 5.16 0.51 18.43
C ASP A 439 6.14 0.09 19.54
N VAL A 440 7.37 -0.29 19.16
CA VAL A 440 8.39 -0.70 20.12
C VAL A 440 9.66 0.13 19.97
N TRP A 441 10.02 0.82 21.04
CA TRP A 441 11.33 1.44 21.20
C TRP A 441 12.40 0.40 21.50
N VAL A 442 13.51 0.46 20.77
CA VAL A 442 14.63 -0.49 20.86
C VAL A 442 15.92 0.26 21.12
N GLY A 443 16.66 -0.15 22.15
CA GLY A 443 17.97 0.42 22.46
C GLY A 443 18.89 -0.56 23.17
N ALA A 444 20.20 -0.42 22.97
CA ALA A 444 21.20 -1.31 23.56
C ALA A 444 22.34 -0.54 24.24
N ARG A 445 22.78 -1.06 25.39
CA ARG A 445 23.95 -0.55 26.12
C ARG A 445 25.14 -1.45 25.85
N GLN A 446 26.24 -0.87 25.40
CA GLN A 446 27.53 -1.58 25.34
C GLN A 446 28.22 -1.61 26.72
N PRO A 447 29.05 -2.63 27.01
CA PRO A 447 29.87 -2.65 28.22
C PRO A 447 30.73 -1.39 28.34
N CYS A 448 30.59 -0.64 29.43
CA CYS A 448 31.31 0.62 29.63
C CYS A 448 31.48 0.98 31.11
N LEU A 449 32.25 2.04 31.37
CA LEU A 449 32.36 2.68 32.68
C LEU A 449 31.62 4.03 32.61
N HIS A 450 30.56 4.20 33.40
CA HIS A 450 29.78 5.44 33.46
C HIS A 450 29.78 5.96 34.89
N GLU A 451 30.18 7.22 35.08
CA GLU A 451 30.37 7.84 36.40
C GLU A 451 31.23 7.05 37.40
N GLY A 452 32.15 6.21 36.89
CA GLY A 452 33.04 5.38 37.71
C GLY A 452 32.47 4.02 38.10
N GLU A 453 31.23 3.72 37.72
CA GLU A 453 30.60 2.42 37.92
C GLU A 453 30.61 1.59 36.62
N PRO A 454 30.95 0.29 36.68
CA PRO A 454 30.94 -0.58 35.51
C PRO A 454 29.51 -1.01 35.17
N TYR A 455 29.13 -0.82 33.91
CA TYR A 455 27.87 -1.29 33.37
C TYR A 455 28.09 -2.38 32.33
N GLY A 456 27.39 -3.50 32.50
CA GLY A 456 27.37 -4.60 31.53
C GLY A 456 26.49 -4.31 30.33
N ARG A 457 26.53 -5.21 29.35
CA ARG A 457 25.67 -5.14 28.16
C ARG A 457 24.20 -5.28 28.52
N ALA A 458 23.35 -4.47 27.89
CA ALA A 458 21.90 -4.56 28.05
C ALA A 458 21.15 -4.31 26.74
N LEU A 459 19.98 -4.92 26.59
CA LEU A 459 18.99 -4.59 25.56
C LEU A 459 17.71 -4.14 26.25
N LYS A 460 17.12 -3.03 25.81
CA LYS A 460 15.83 -2.53 26.30
C LYS A 460 14.84 -2.49 25.13
N LEU A 461 13.65 -3.00 25.40
CA LEU A 461 12.47 -2.97 24.54
C LEU A 461 11.37 -2.24 25.32
N SER A 462 10.79 -1.18 24.77
CA SER A 462 9.79 -0.35 25.43
C SER A 462 8.60 -0.13 24.52
N TRP A 463 7.41 0.05 25.06
CA TRP A 463 6.19 0.30 24.29
C TRP A 463 5.22 1.16 25.09
N GLU A 464 4.23 1.74 24.45
CA GLU A 464 3.20 2.53 25.12
C GLU A 464 2.23 1.61 25.84
N ASN A 465 2.27 1.58 27.18
CA ASN A 465 1.44 0.66 27.95
C ASN A 465 0.13 1.32 28.41
N GLY A 466 0.09 2.65 28.50
CA GLY A 466 -1.15 3.37 28.76
C GLY A 466 -1.01 4.89 28.82
N GLU A 467 -2.15 5.55 28.85
CA GLU A 467 -2.24 7.01 28.78
C GLU A 467 -1.59 7.72 29.99
N PRO A 468 -0.80 8.79 29.77
CA PRO A 468 -0.31 9.64 30.86
C PRO A 468 -1.47 10.18 31.72
N ARG A 469 -1.37 10.05 33.05
CA ARG A 469 -2.34 10.63 33.99
C ARG A 469 -1.82 11.95 34.57
N PRO A 470 -2.71 12.85 35.07
CA PRO A 470 -2.27 14.07 35.74
C PRO A 470 -1.27 13.78 36.87
N GLY A 471 -0.09 14.39 36.78
CA GLY A 471 1.00 14.20 37.74
C GLY A 471 2.01 13.11 37.39
N ASP A 472 1.86 12.43 36.24
CA ASP A 472 2.85 11.49 35.72
C ASP A 472 4.04 12.24 35.09
N ASP A 473 5.24 11.67 35.21
CA ASP A 473 6.45 12.18 34.54
C ASP A 473 6.35 11.99 33.02
N SER A 474 7.10 12.79 32.24
CA SER A 474 7.27 12.53 30.80
C SER A 474 7.90 11.14 30.65
N ASP A 475 7.21 10.25 29.94
CA ASP A 475 7.55 8.83 29.70
C ASP A 475 6.99 7.81 30.70
N ASP A 476 6.22 8.20 31.71
CA ASP A 476 5.66 7.23 32.68
C ASP A 476 4.67 6.23 32.05
N ALA A 477 4.11 6.61 30.90
CA ALA A 477 3.21 5.82 30.07
C ALA A 477 3.81 4.54 29.50
N TYR A 478 5.14 4.41 29.49
CA TYR A 478 5.82 3.34 28.78
C TYR A 478 6.15 2.14 29.68
N GLY A 479 5.77 0.96 29.22
CA GLY A 479 6.24 -0.32 29.75
C GLY A 479 7.59 -0.68 29.15
N ALA A 480 8.39 -1.49 29.84
CA ALA A 480 9.68 -1.92 29.29
C ALA A 480 10.12 -3.32 29.75
N TYR A 481 10.76 -4.04 28.82
CA TYR A 481 11.64 -5.18 29.11
C TYR A 481 13.09 -4.74 29.04
N GLN A 482 13.90 -5.21 29.98
CA GLN A 482 15.36 -5.02 29.96
C GLN A 482 16.06 -6.36 30.17
N LEU A 483 16.96 -6.70 29.24
CA LEU A 483 17.75 -7.92 29.26
C LEU A 483 19.18 -7.53 29.58
N ASP A 484 19.59 -7.70 30.84
CA ASP A 484 20.96 -7.44 31.27
C ASP A 484 21.80 -8.72 31.12
N ILE A 485 22.97 -8.64 30.47
CA ILE A 485 23.92 -9.75 30.47
C ILE A 485 24.81 -9.59 31.72
N ASP A 486 24.61 -10.48 32.69
CA ASP A 486 25.53 -10.63 33.81
C ASP A 486 26.72 -11.48 33.35
N GLU A 487 27.85 -10.82 33.10
CA GLU A 487 29.15 -11.44 32.92
C GLU A 487 29.63 -11.99 34.28
N ALA A 488 29.04 -13.11 34.70
CA ALA A 488 29.32 -13.72 35.99
C ALA A 488 30.85 -13.86 36.21
N ARG A 489 31.38 -13.26 37.28
CA ARG A 489 32.82 -13.31 37.63
C ARG A 489 33.38 -14.74 37.76
N ALA A 490 32.50 -15.73 37.94
CA ALA A 490 32.80 -17.16 37.90
C ALA A 490 31.58 -17.97 37.43
N GLY A 491 31.40 -18.12 36.12
CA GLY A 491 30.34 -18.92 35.49
C GLY A 491 30.15 -18.56 34.01
N PRO A 492 29.35 -19.32 33.23
CA PRO A 492 28.90 -18.86 31.93
C PRO A 492 28.04 -17.58 32.10
N PRO A 493 28.08 -16.63 31.16
CA PRO A 493 27.24 -15.45 31.22
C PRO A 493 25.76 -15.86 31.26
N VAL A 494 24.95 -15.08 31.97
CA VAL A 494 23.50 -15.30 32.09
C VAL A 494 22.74 -14.03 31.75
N VAL A 495 21.53 -14.19 31.22
CA VAL A 495 20.64 -13.07 30.96
C VAL A 495 19.70 -12.90 32.14
N GLU A 496 19.67 -11.71 32.71
CA GLU A 496 18.68 -11.29 33.69
C GLU A 496 17.54 -10.57 32.95
N PHE A 497 16.36 -11.18 32.93
CA PHE A 497 15.16 -10.61 32.35
C PHE A 497 14.46 -9.74 33.39
N LYS A 498 14.32 -8.45 33.09
CA LYS A 498 13.61 -7.47 33.90
C LYS A 498 12.45 -6.87 33.15
N TYR A 499 11.45 -6.44 33.89
CA TYR A 499 10.28 -5.76 33.37
C TYR A 499 9.79 -4.67 34.31
N THR A 500 9.04 -3.72 33.76
CA THR A 500 8.35 -2.67 34.50
C THR A 500 7.07 -2.28 33.77
N GLN A 501 6.03 -1.95 34.52
CA GLN A 501 4.78 -1.48 33.95
C GLN A 501 4.88 0.01 33.56
N ARG A 502 5.62 0.79 34.36
CA ARG A 502 5.88 2.21 34.11
C ARG A 502 7.37 2.49 34.03
N GLN A 503 7.75 3.49 33.25
CA GLN A 503 9.15 3.87 33.08
C GLN A 503 9.77 4.46 34.35
N SER A 504 8.98 5.14 35.20
CA SER A 504 9.45 5.68 36.48
C SER A 504 9.63 4.62 37.57
N GLU A 505 9.02 3.44 37.40
CA GLU A 505 9.08 2.35 38.38
C GLU A 505 10.43 1.62 38.35
N ALA A 506 10.76 1.02 39.49
CA ALA A 506 11.94 0.18 39.59
C ALA A 506 11.73 -1.10 38.78
N ARG A 507 12.61 -1.34 37.81
CA ARG A 507 12.63 -2.59 37.04
C ARG A 507 12.83 -3.78 37.97
N THR A 508 11.92 -4.75 37.91
CA THR A 508 11.98 -5.97 38.72
C THR A 508 12.27 -7.19 37.86
N THR A 509 12.70 -8.30 38.47
CA THR A 509 12.95 -9.55 37.74
C THR A 509 11.63 -10.11 37.19
N LEU A 510 11.63 -10.48 35.91
CA LEU A 510 10.49 -11.12 35.25
C LEU A 510 10.17 -12.47 35.93
N PRO A 511 8.97 -12.66 36.50
CA PRO A 511 8.60 -13.92 37.14
C PRO A 511 8.56 -15.07 36.12
N ARG A 512 9.03 -16.25 36.52
CA ARG A 512 9.07 -17.44 35.63
C ARG A 512 7.70 -17.92 35.16
N GLY A 513 6.65 -17.57 35.90
CA GLY A 513 5.26 -17.90 35.57
C GLY A 513 4.52 -16.79 34.83
N ALA A 514 5.16 -15.66 34.50
CA ALA A 514 4.54 -14.53 33.79
C ALA A 514 4.40 -14.85 32.29
N VAL A 515 3.49 -15.76 31.95
CA VAL A 515 3.34 -16.35 30.61
C VAL A 515 3.19 -15.28 29.53
N ASP A 516 2.26 -14.34 29.71
CA ASP A 516 1.95 -13.31 28.71
C ASP A 516 3.16 -12.41 28.44
N HIS A 517 3.87 -11.98 29.49
CA HIS A 517 5.11 -11.20 29.34
C HIS A 517 6.22 -11.97 28.62
N ILE A 518 6.38 -13.27 28.91
CA ILE A 518 7.38 -14.10 28.23
C ILE A 518 7.02 -14.26 26.75
N ALA A 519 5.75 -14.50 26.44
CA ALA A 519 5.26 -14.61 25.07
C ALA A 519 5.44 -13.29 24.29
N ARG A 520 5.06 -12.14 24.88
CA ARG A 520 5.30 -10.81 24.30
C ARG A 520 6.77 -10.57 24.02
N LEU A 521 7.64 -10.86 25.00
CA LEU A 521 9.07 -10.63 24.86
C LEU A 521 9.69 -11.48 23.73
N LEU A 522 9.30 -12.76 23.62
CA LEU A 522 9.74 -13.62 22.53
C LEU A 522 9.28 -13.08 21.16
N ARG A 523 8.01 -12.67 21.06
CA ARG A 523 7.43 -12.10 19.84
C ARG A 523 8.15 -10.82 19.42
N ILE A 524 8.20 -9.82 20.30
CA ILE A 524 8.82 -8.52 20.03
C ILE A 524 10.29 -8.71 19.66
N TYR A 525 11.05 -9.51 20.42
CA TYR A 525 12.46 -9.73 20.11
C TYR A 525 12.65 -10.33 18.71
N ALA A 526 11.84 -11.32 18.34
CA ALA A 526 11.94 -11.97 17.03
C ALA A 526 11.67 -10.97 15.88
N GLN A 527 10.65 -10.13 16.01
CA GLN A 527 10.29 -9.11 15.01
C GLN A 527 11.38 -8.04 14.89
N VAL A 528 11.85 -7.51 16.04
CA VAL A 528 12.92 -6.50 16.12
C VAL A 528 14.23 -7.03 15.53
N GLU A 529 14.62 -8.26 15.89
CA GLU A 529 15.83 -8.89 15.37
C GLU A 529 15.74 -9.08 13.85
N ALA A 530 14.62 -9.59 13.33
CA ALA A 530 14.42 -9.80 11.90
C ALA A 530 14.50 -8.50 11.09
N GLN A 531 13.86 -7.42 11.55
CA GLN A 531 13.86 -6.14 10.86
C GLN A 531 15.25 -5.50 10.83
N ILE A 532 15.91 -5.34 11.99
CA ILE A 532 17.20 -4.65 12.09
C ILE A 532 18.30 -5.47 11.41
N GLN A 533 18.32 -6.80 11.59
CA GLN A 533 19.27 -7.67 10.90
C GLN A 533 19.04 -7.67 9.38
N GLY A 534 17.78 -7.75 8.93
CA GLY A 534 17.43 -7.73 7.52
C GLY A 534 17.85 -6.44 6.81
N ALA A 535 17.60 -5.28 7.44
CA ALA A 535 18.06 -3.98 6.93
C ALA A 535 19.59 -3.93 6.82
N HIS A 536 20.30 -4.44 7.83
CA HIS A 536 21.76 -4.50 7.82
C HIS A 536 22.30 -5.39 6.69
N GLU A 537 21.72 -6.58 6.50
CA GLU A 537 22.10 -7.51 5.44
C GLU A 537 21.85 -6.92 4.04
N GLN A 538 20.72 -6.25 3.85
CA GLN A 538 20.42 -5.55 2.59
C GLN A 538 21.44 -4.44 2.31
N GLN A 539 21.82 -3.65 3.32
CA GLN A 539 22.83 -2.61 3.19
C GLN A 539 24.20 -3.20 2.84
N GLN A 540 24.61 -4.29 3.50
CA GLN A 540 25.86 -4.99 3.18
C GLN A 540 25.85 -5.55 1.76
N ALA A 541 24.75 -6.17 1.33
CA ALA A 541 24.59 -6.69 -0.02
C ALA A 541 24.69 -5.57 -1.04
N HIS A 542 24.05 -4.42 -0.78
CA HIS A 542 24.15 -3.23 -1.63
C HIS A 542 25.60 -2.71 -1.74
N GLN A 543 26.31 -2.57 -0.62
CA GLN A 543 27.71 -2.14 -0.62
C GLN A 543 28.67 -3.14 -1.28
N ALA A 544 28.42 -4.44 -1.14
CA ALA A 544 29.18 -5.48 -1.81
C ALA A 544 28.97 -5.41 -3.33
N GLU A 545 27.72 -5.22 -3.76
CA GLU A 545 27.36 -5.07 -5.16
C GLU A 545 27.96 -3.81 -5.78
N GLN A 546 27.92 -2.67 -5.07
CA GLN A 546 28.60 -1.44 -5.50
C GLN A 546 30.10 -1.66 -5.73
N ARG A 547 30.81 -2.29 -4.77
CA ARG A 547 32.24 -2.60 -4.90
C ARG A 547 32.54 -3.54 -6.06
N ARG A 548 31.67 -4.52 -6.31
CA ARG A 548 31.76 -5.42 -7.47
C ARG A 548 31.67 -4.64 -8.78
N ILE A 549 30.69 -3.74 -8.89
CA ILE A 549 30.49 -2.88 -10.06
C ILE A 549 31.72 -1.97 -10.28
N GLU A 550 32.19 -1.29 -9.24
CA GLU A 550 33.37 -0.42 -9.32
C GLU A 550 34.62 -1.14 -9.82
N THR A 551 34.80 -2.40 -9.41
CA THR A 551 35.94 -3.23 -9.84
C THR A 551 35.78 -3.67 -11.30
N ALA A 552 34.56 -4.01 -11.72
CA ALA A 552 34.30 -4.55 -13.06
C ALA A 552 34.27 -3.48 -14.15
N VAL A 553 33.85 -2.25 -13.84
CA VAL A 553 33.58 -1.21 -14.84
C VAL A 553 34.80 -0.31 -15.07
N HIS A 554 35.57 -0.64 -16.10
CA HIS A 554 36.68 0.18 -16.60
C HIS A 554 36.87 -0.01 -18.11
N LEU A 555 37.58 0.92 -18.76
CA LEU A 555 37.97 0.81 -20.18
C LEU A 555 39.43 0.40 -20.30
N LEU A 556 39.74 -0.49 -21.25
CA LEU A 556 41.11 -0.88 -21.62
C LEU A 556 41.79 0.17 -22.51
N ALA A 557 41.01 0.94 -23.26
CA ALA A 557 41.47 2.03 -24.11
C ALA A 557 40.47 3.20 -24.05
N THR A 558 40.97 4.43 -24.08
CA THR A 558 40.17 5.66 -24.07
C THR A 558 40.33 6.42 -25.39
N PRO A 559 39.35 7.25 -25.80
CA PRO A 559 39.45 8.08 -27.00
C PRO A 559 40.69 8.98 -27.05
N PRO A 560 41.19 9.33 -28.27
CA PRO A 560 40.67 8.92 -29.58
C PRO A 560 40.98 7.45 -29.91
N LEU A 561 39.98 6.72 -30.39
CA LEU A 561 40.10 5.32 -30.77
C LEU A 561 40.35 5.20 -32.28
N ALA A 562 41.16 4.23 -32.70
CA ALA A 562 41.32 3.92 -34.13
C ALA A 562 40.04 3.25 -34.67
N ASP A 563 39.67 3.58 -35.92
CA ASP A 563 38.44 3.07 -36.56
C ASP A 563 38.40 1.53 -36.63
N ASP A 564 39.56 0.88 -36.79
CA ASP A 564 39.72 -0.57 -36.92
C ASP A 564 39.98 -1.29 -35.58
N LEU A 565 40.01 -0.56 -34.45
CA LEU A 565 40.25 -1.14 -33.13
C LEU A 565 39.08 -2.08 -32.77
N PRO A 566 39.30 -3.35 -32.39
CA PRO A 566 38.23 -4.24 -31.97
C PRO A 566 37.70 -3.87 -30.58
N ASP A 567 36.41 -4.10 -30.31
CA ASP A 567 35.79 -3.79 -29.01
C ASP A 567 36.47 -4.51 -27.83
N SER A 568 37.04 -5.70 -28.05
CA SER A 568 37.79 -6.44 -27.02
C SER A 568 39.10 -5.76 -26.60
N ALA A 569 39.55 -4.74 -27.34
CA ALA A 569 40.67 -3.89 -26.94
C ALA A 569 40.20 -2.60 -26.22
N VAL A 570 38.88 -2.36 -26.16
CA VAL A 570 38.25 -1.21 -25.48
C VAL A 570 37.59 -1.65 -24.18
N PHE A 571 36.85 -2.77 -24.20
CA PHE A 571 36.16 -3.32 -23.05
C PHE A 571 36.87 -4.58 -22.54
N PRO A 572 37.04 -4.73 -21.20
CA PRO A 572 37.61 -5.92 -20.58
C PRO A 572 36.73 -7.16 -20.86
N VAL A 573 37.34 -8.35 -20.70
CA VAL A 573 36.70 -9.63 -21.05
C VAL A 573 35.38 -9.85 -20.30
N GLU A 574 35.30 -9.39 -19.06
CA GLU A 574 34.11 -9.47 -18.21
C GLU A 574 32.95 -8.66 -18.81
N LEU A 575 33.21 -7.43 -19.26
CA LEU A 575 32.20 -6.58 -19.93
C LEU A 575 31.84 -7.13 -21.32
N MET A 576 32.78 -7.76 -22.02
CA MET A 576 32.51 -8.43 -23.29
C MET A 576 31.59 -9.64 -23.12
N LEU A 577 31.80 -10.46 -22.09
CA LEU A 577 30.91 -11.57 -21.74
C LEU A 577 29.53 -11.05 -21.32
N LEU A 578 29.48 -9.99 -20.51
CA LEU A 578 28.23 -9.35 -20.11
C LEU A 578 27.46 -8.81 -21.32
N SER A 579 28.14 -8.20 -22.31
CA SER A 579 27.49 -7.73 -23.53
C SER A 579 26.81 -8.85 -24.31
N GLY A 580 27.43 -10.04 -24.38
CA GLY A 580 26.82 -11.20 -25.04
C GLY A 580 25.58 -11.72 -24.31
N GLN A 581 25.60 -11.70 -22.97
CA GLN A 581 24.43 -12.05 -22.15
C GLN A 581 23.32 -11.00 -22.29
N TRP A 582 23.67 -9.72 -22.29
CA TRP A 582 22.74 -8.60 -22.46
C TRP A 582 22.02 -8.66 -23.81
N GLN A 583 22.77 -8.90 -24.89
CA GLN A 583 22.20 -9.03 -26.24
C GLN A 583 21.29 -10.25 -26.36
N SER A 584 21.77 -11.45 -25.99
CA SER A 584 21.00 -12.69 -26.07
C SER A 584 19.73 -12.66 -25.21
N GLY A 585 19.83 -12.13 -23.98
CA GLY A 585 18.70 -11.95 -23.08
C GLY A 585 17.68 -10.95 -23.63
N GLY A 586 18.14 -9.83 -24.18
CA GLY A 586 17.30 -8.82 -24.81
C GLY A 586 16.55 -9.36 -26.03
N GLU A 587 17.23 -10.06 -26.93
CA GLU A 587 16.61 -10.69 -28.11
C GLU A 587 15.51 -11.68 -27.73
N THR A 588 15.80 -12.54 -26.75
CA THR A 588 14.84 -13.55 -26.27
C THR A 588 13.63 -12.90 -25.64
N TYR A 589 13.85 -11.89 -24.79
CA TYR A 589 12.79 -11.14 -24.13
C TYR A 589 11.90 -10.41 -25.14
N VAL A 590 12.49 -9.63 -26.04
CA VAL A 590 11.76 -8.88 -27.09
C VAL A 590 11.00 -9.83 -28.00
N ALA A 591 11.57 -10.97 -28.37
CA ALA A 591 10.88 -11.97 -29.17
C ALA A 591 9.65 -12.54 -28.45
N ALA A 592 9.73 -12.80 -27.14
CA ALA A 592 8.61 -13.29 -26.33
C ALA A 592 7.49 -12.24 -26.24
N ILE A 593 7.82 -10.98 -25.92
CA ILE A 593 6.84 -9.88 -25.86
C ILE A 593 6.18 -9.69 -27.23
N ARG A 594 6.96 -9.70 -28.30
CA ARG A 594 6.44 -9.53 -29.67
C ARG A 594 5.53 -10.69 -30.09
N ALA A 595 5.87 -11.93 -29.72
CA ALA A 595 5.02 -13.09 -29.99
C ALA A 595 3.66 -12.97 -29.28
N HIS A 596 3.66 -12.50 -28.04
CA HIS A 596 2.44 -12.20 -27.30
C HIS A 596 1.62 -11.10 -27.99
N GLN A 597 2.25 -9.99 -28.38
CA GLN A 597 1.58 -8.88 -29.09
C GLN A 597 0.95 -9.33 -30.43
N PHE A 598 1.65 -10.15 -31.22
CA PHE A 598 1.07 -10.70 -32.45
C PHE A 598 -0.11 -11.63 -32.19
N ALA A 599 -0.07 -12.43 -31.12
CA ALA A 599 -1.17 -13.30 -30.73
C ALA A 599 -2.41 -12.48 -30.32
N MET A 600 -2.22 -11.36 -29.61
CA MET A 600 -3.30 -10.45 -29.25
C MET A 600 -3.95 -9.80 -30.48
N THR A 601 -3.14 -9.23 -31.38
CA THR A 601 -3.66 -8.63 -32.63
C THR A 601 -4.36 -9.64 -33.53
N ALA A 602 -3.89 -10.89 -33.60
CA ALA A 602 -4.58 -11.93 -34.36
C ALA A 602 -5.97 -12.26 -33.78
N ARG A 603 -6.11 -12.30 -32.45
CA ARG A 603 -7.40 -12.51 -31.78
C ARG A 603 -8.37 -11.34 -31.97
N GLU A 604 -7.87 -10.11 -31.90
CA GLU A 604 -8.66 -8.90 -32.17
C GLU A 604 -9.23 -8.93 -33.60
N GLN A 605 -8.41 -9.33 -34.59
CA GLN A 605 -8.85 -9.47 -35.98
C GLN A 605 -9.85 -10.62 -36.17
N GLU A 606 -9.74 -11.72 -35.42
CA GLU A 606 -10.70 -12.83 -35.45
C GLU A 606 -12.06 -12.46 -34.81
N ARG A 607 -12.07 -11.56 -33.81
CA ARG A 607 -13.31 -11.05 -33.17
C ARG A 607 -14.12 -10.14 -34.10
N ASP A 608 -13.47 -9.35 -34.95
CA ASP A 608 -14.15 -8.42 -35.88
C ASP A 608 -14.91 -9.16 -37.01
N ASP A 609 -14.54 -10.42 -37.31
CA ASP A 609 -15.21 -11.28 -38.30
C ASP A 609 -16.35 -12.15 -37.73
N GLY A 610 -16.64 -12.08 -36.41
CA GLY A 610 -17.74 -12.82 -35.81
C GLY A 610 -17.86 -12.69 -34.28
N ALA A 611 -18.92 -11.97 -33.86
CA ALA A 611 -19.42 -11.79 -32.49
C ALA A 611 -18.57 -10.88 -31.58
N GLN A 612 -19.14 -9.71 -31.28
CA GLN A 612 -18.69 -8.77 -30.26
C GLN A 612 -19.03 -9.34 -28.87
N ASP A 613 -18.09 -10.04 -28.27
CA ASP A 613 -18.04 -10.29 -26.82
C ASP A 613 -17.06 -9.29 -26.21
N GLU A 614 -17.57 -8.36 -25.40
CA GLU A 614 -16.80 -7.46 -24.55
C GLU A 614 -16.80 -8.03 -23.11
N ASP A 615 -15.64 -7.94 -22.48
CA ASP A 615 -15.25 -8.42 -21.14
C ASP A 615 -14.73 -9.88 -21.09
N GLU A 616 -13.59 -10.11 -21.74
CA GLU A 616 -12.63 -11.12 -21.29
C GLU A 616 -11.54 -10.41 -20.48
N ASP A 617 -11.37 -10.80 -19.21
CA ASP A 617 -10.11 -10.61 -18.49
C ASP A 617 -8.99 -11.16 -19.39
N GLU A 618 -8.10 -10.26 -19.85
CA GLU A 618 -6.92 -10.70 -20.57
C GLU A 618 -6.24 -11.78 -19.71
N PRO A 619 -5.95 -12.97 -20.25
CA PRO A 619 -5.15 -13.92 -19.52
C PRO A 619 -3.84 -13.19 -19.21
N THR A 620 -3.57 -12.99 -17.92
CA THR A 620 -2.25 -12.62 -17.41
C THR A 620 -1.33 -13.79 -17.74
N ALA A 621 -0.95 -13.90 -19.01
CA ALA A 621 0.21 -14.67 -19.38
C ALA A 621 1.34 -14.06 -18.56
N ASP A 622 1.96 -14.85 -17.70
CA ASP A 622 3.18 -14.47 -16.99
C ASP A 622 4.22 -14.08 -18.05
N LEU A 623 4.22 -12.80 -18.44
CA LEU A 623 5.19 -12.26 -19.36
C LEU A 623 6.54 -12.38 -18.65
N PRO A 624 7.57 -12.92 -19.33
CA PRO A 624 8.84 -13.15 -18.68
C PRO A 624 9.41 -11.84 -18.14
N GLU A 625 10.08 -11.87 -16.99
CA GLU A 625 10.82 -10.71 -16.52
C GLU A 625 12.03 -10.45 -17.45
N ASP A 626 12.32 -9.17 -17.76
CA ASP A 626 13.50 -8.81 -18.56
C ASP A 626 14.79 -9.25 -17.84
N PRO A 627 15.53 -10.24 -18.37
CA PRO A 627 16.71 -10.80 -17.71
C PRO A 627 17.85 -9.79 -17.58
N ARG A 628 17.80 -8.67 -18.31
CA ARG A 628 18.80 -7.59 -18.25
C ARG A 628 18.75 -6.84 -16.91
N LYS A 629 17.64 -6.88 -16.17
CA LYS A 629 17.48 -6.24 -14.84
C LYS A 629 18.62 -6.57 -13.87
N ALA A 630 19.04 -7.84 -13.82
CA ALA A 630 20.09 -8.30 -12.91
C ALA A 630 21.45 -7.60 -13.13
N SER A 631 21.71 -7.09 -14.34
CA SER A 631 22.97 -6.44 -14.69
C SER A 631 22.84 -4.95 -15.03
N ALA A 632 21.61 -4.41 -15.03
CA ALA A 632 21.31 -3.02 -15.32
C ALA A 632 22.13 -2.02 -14.48
N PRO A 633 22.37 -2.22 -13.17
CA PRO A 633 23.25 -1.33 -12.40
C PRO A 633 24.70 -1.27 -12.93
N THR A 634 25.23 -2.39 -13.43
CA THR A 634 26.58 -2.47 -14.00
C THR A 634 26.66 -1.72 -15.32
N VAL A 635 25.67 -1.94 -16.19
CA VAL A 635 25.62 -1.32 -17.52
C VAL A 635 25.35 0.19 -17.41
N LEU A 636 24.54 0.63 -16.45
CA LEU A 636 24.35 2.04 -16.14
C LEU A 636 25.66 2.70 -15.68
N GLN A 637 26.43 2.04 -14.80
CA GLN A 637 27.73 2.56 -14.39
C GLN A 637 28.72 2.62 -15.57
N LEU A 638 28.67 1.66 -16.49
CA LEU A 638 29.45 1.70 -17.73
C LEU A 638 29.01 2.86 -18.63
N ALA A 639 27.71 3.11 -18.76
CA ALA A 639 27.17 4.24 -19.51
C ALA A 639 27.71 5.56 -18.95
N ARG A 640 27.71 5.74 -17.63
CA ARG A 640 28.31 6.92 -16.96
C ARG A 640 29.80 7.05 -17.30
N LEU A 641 30.58 5.97 -17.22
CA LEU A 641 32.00 5.99 -17.57
C LEU A 641 32.22 6.38 -19.04
N VAL A 642 31.46 5.81 -19.97
CA VAL A 642 31.53 6.11 -21.41
C VAL A 642 31.20 7.58 -21.68
N ASN A 643 30.13 8.10 -21.07
CA ASN A 643 29.68 9.47 -21.27
C ASN A 643 30.68 10.53 -20.77
N ARG A 644 31.49 10.23 -19.74
CA ARG A 644 32.57 11.13 -19.27
C ARG A 644 33.60 11.48 -20.34
N HIS A 645 33.74 10.66 -21.39
CA HIS A 645 34.67 10.94 -22.48
C HIS A 645 34.10 11.84 -23.58
N ALA A 646 32.77 12.06 -23.61
CA ALA A 646 32.07 12.86 -24.62
C ALA A 646 32.44 12.50 -26.08
N ASP A 647 32.69 11.22 -26.36
CA ASP A 647 33.15 10.71 -27.66
C ASP A 647 32.07 9.90 -28.38
N GLU A 648 31.80 10.22 -29.64
CA GLU A 648 30.72 9.58 -30.41
C GLU A 648 31.02 8.12 -30.77
N ALA A 649 32.27 7.80 -31.09
CA ALA A 649 32.66 6.45 -31.51
C ALA A 649 32.58 5.47 -30.34
N LEU A 650 33.04 5.89 -29.14
CA LEU A 650 32.92 5.10 -27.92
C LEU A 650 31.45 4.90 -27.51
N ALA A 651 30.62 5.95 -27.58
CA ALA A 651 29.18 5.84 -27.29
C ALA A 651 28.49 4.87 -28.27
N ALA A 652 28.80 4.95 -29.57
CA ALA A 652 28.24 4.04 -30.57
C ALA A 652 28.62 2.56 -30.31
N ARG A 653 29.89 2.30 -29.93
CA ARG A 653 30.35 0.96 -29.54
C ARG A 653 29.62 0.45 -28.30
N PHE A 654 29.44 1.30 -27.29
CA PHE A 654 28.68 0.96 -26.09
C PHE A 654 27.22 0.59 -26.43
N ARG A 655 26.51 1.43 -27.19
CA ARG A 655 25.13 1.19 -27.62
C ARG A 655 24.96 -0.13 -28.35
N GLN A 656 25.87 -0.42 -29.29
CA GLN A 656 25.83 -1.65 -30.08
C GLN A 656 25.94 -2.89 -29.20
N ARG A 657 26.72 -2.82 -28.12
CA ARG A 657 26.95 -3.89 -27.15
C ARG A 657 25.84 -4.02 -26.11
N PHE A 658 25.26 -2.89 -25.74
CA PHE A 658 24.28 -2.78 -24.67
C PHE A 658 23.09 -1.98 -25.19
N ALA A 659 22.24 -2.59 -26.04
CA ALA A 659 21.02 -1.92 -26.50
C ALA A 659 20.15 -1.51 -25.29
N PHE A 660 19.49 -0.35 -25.35
CA PHE A 660 18.73 0.14 -24.21
C PHE A 660 17.58 -0.81 -23.84
N ALA A 661 17.26 -0.89 -22.55
CA ALA A 661 16.28 -1.82 -21.99
C ALA A 661 15.30 -1.06 -21.09
N PRO A 662 14.19 -0.51 -21.62
CA PRO A 662 13.29 0.34 -20.83
C PRO A 662 12.75 -0.36 -19.58
N ASP A 663 12.35 -1.63 -19.69
CA ASP A 663 11.78 -2.39 -18.56
C ASP A 663 12.82 -2.72 -17.48
N ALA A 664 14.11 -2.76 -17.86
CA ALA A 664 15.20 -2.92 -16.89
C ALA A 664 15.45 -1.66 -16.06
N TYR A 665 15.05 -0.48 -16.56
CA TYR A 665 15.26 0.82 -15.91
C TYR A 665 13.97 1.49 -15.45
N VAL A 666 12.82 0.84 -15.54
CA VAL A 666 11.49 1.42 -15.22
C VAL A 666 11.45 2.05 -13.82
N ARG A 667 11.99 1.36 -12.80
CA ARG A 667 12.03 1.88 -11.41
C ARG A 667 12.95 3.10 -11.27
N THR A 668 14.07 3.12 -11.99
CA THR A 668 15.00 4.25 -11.98
C THR A 668 14.37 5.45 -12.68
N ALA A 669 13.75 5.24 -13.83
CA ALA A 669 13.08 6.29 -14.60
C ALA A 669 11.87 6.86 -13.87
N ALA A 670 11.09 6.04 -13.16
CA ALA A 670 9.97 6.51 -12.34
C ALA A 670 10.44 7.43 -11.19
N LYS A 671 11.64 7.19 -10.65
CA LYS A 671 12.19 7.97 -9.52
C LYS A 671 12.94 9.23 -9.96
N ALA A 672 13.68 9.16 -11.07
CA ALA A 672 14.64 10.19 -11.46
C ALA A 672 14.31 10.87 -12.81
N GLY A 673 13.32 10.37 -13.54
CA GLY A 673 12.91 10.85 -14.86
C GLY A 673 12.52 12.33 -14.87
N GLN A 674 13.15 13.11 -15.76
CA GLN A 674 12.71 14.48 -16.05
C GLN A 674 11.83 14.49 -17.30
N PHE A 675 10.64 15.08 -17.23
CA PHE A 675 9.75 15.23 -18.40
C PHE A 675 10.46 15.79 -19.64
N ILE A 676 10.15 15.28 -20.83
CA ILE A 676 10.70 15.79 -22.10
C ILE A 676 9.58 16.16 -23.07
N GLY A 677 9.48 17.44 -23.41
CA GLY A 677 8.52 17.90 -24.41
C GLY A 677 8.17 19.38 -24.30
N PRO A 678 7.86 20.09 -25.40
CA PRO A 678 7.88 19.59 -26.78
C PRO A 678 9.31 19.41 -27.32
N VAL A 679 9.42 18.73 -28.48
CA VAL A 679 10.67 18.48 -29.18
C VAL A 679 10.56 18.89 -30.65
N TYR A 680 11.65 19.39 -31.24
CA TYR A 680 11.69 19.86 -32.62
C TYR A 680 12.96 19.38 -33.33
N LEU A 681 12.79 18.81 -34.53
CA LEU A 681 13.89 18.48 -35.43
C LEU A 681 14.10 19.64 -36.42
N LEU A 682 15.29 20.23 -36.42
CA LEU A 682 15.69 21.26 -37.38
C LEU A 682 16.16 20.62 -38.70
N ALA A 683 16.07 21.38 -39.79
CA ALA A 683 16.46 20.92 -41.13
C ALA A 683 17.97 20.58 -41.26
N ASP A 684 18.81 21.10 -40.37
CA ASP A 684 20.24 20.79 -40.30
C ASP A 684 20.56 19.60 -39.37
N GLY A 685 19.54 18.93 -38.83
CA GLY A 685 19.65 17.76 -37.97
C GLY A 685 19.79 18.06 -36.47
N ARG A 686 19.84 19.34 -36.07
CA ARG A 686 19.83 19.71 -34.65
C ARG A 686 18.47 19.42 -34.02
N ILE A 687 18.48 19.00 -32.75
CA ILE A 687 17.27 18.76 -31.98
C ILE A 687 17.14 19.86 -30.93
N LEU A 688 15.93 20.42 -30.77
CA LEU A 688 15.57 21.30 -29.67
C LEU A 688 14.56 20.57 -28.79
N ALA A 689 14.76 20.58 -27.47
CA ALA A 689 13.86 19.93 -26.52
C ALA A 689 13.71 20.77 -25.25
N ARG A 690 12.51 20.76 -24.66
CA ARG A 690 12.30 21.23 -23.29
C ARG A 690 12.44 20.07 -22.32
N ILE A 691 13.26 20.26 -21.30
CA ILE A 691 13.46 19.34 -20.18
C ILE A 691 12.73 19.92 -18.97
N GLY A 692 11.96 19.10 -18.26
CA GLY A 692 11.05 19.52 -17.19
C GLY A 692 9.68 19.97 -17.72
N PRO A 693 8.60 19.73 -16.96
CA PRO A 693 7.25 20.17 -17.35
C PRO A 693 7.17 21.70 -17.28
N SER A 694 6.27 22.31 -18.05
CA SER A 694 6.15 23.79 -18.15
C SER A 694 5.94 24.52 -16.82
N TYR A 695 5.40 23.83 -15.81
CA TYR A 695 5.14 24.39 -14.49
C TYR A 695 6.32 24.26 -13.52
N SER A 696 7.37 23.52 -13.88
CA SER A 696 8.55 23.36 -13.02
C SER A 696 9.49 24.55 -13.16
N GLU A 697 10.01 25.04 -12.04
CA GLU A 697 11.08 26.05 -12.04
C GLU A 697 12.39 25.52 -12.65
N SER A 698 12.57 24.19 -12.67
CA SER A 698 13.72 23.55 -13.31
C SER A 698 13.58 23.40 -14.83
N ALA A 699 12.43 23.79 -15.41
CA ALA A 699 12.18 23.64 -16.82
C ALA A 699 13.13 24.50 -17.66
N HIS A 700 13.78 23.90 -18.64
CA HIS A 700 14.75 24.59 -19.49
C HIS A 700 14.81 23.99 -20.88
N TRP A 701 15.26 24.80 -21.84
CA TRP A 701 15.46 24.37 -23.21
C TRP A 701 16.90 23.91 -23.46
N VAL A 702 17.06 22.88 -24.27
CA VAL A 702 18.36 22.38 -24.73
C VAL A 702 18.39 22.27 -26.25
N GLN A 703 19.56 22.54 -26.82
CA GLN A 703 19.93 22.21 -28.20
C GLN A 703 20.87 21.01 -28.19
N ILE A 704 20.64 20.08 -29.10
CA ILE A 704 21.46 18.87 -29.27
C ILE A 704 21.95 18.81 -30.71
N ASP A 705 23.26 18.95 -30.90
CA ASP A 705 23.97 18.90 -32.19
C ASP A 705 25.22 18.00 -32.17
N GLY A 706 25.37 17.20 -31.10
CA GLY A 706 26.50 16.30 -30.87
C GLY A 706 26.29 15.42 -29.63
N ALA A 707 27.37 15.10 -28.91
CA ALA A 707 27.31 14.23 -27.74
C ALA A 707 26.73 14.90 -26.49
N VAL A 708 26.94 16.20 -26.31
CA VAL A 708 26.57 16.93 -25.09
C VAL A 708 25.49 17.96 -25.42
N PRO A 709 24.30 17.89 -24.80
CA PRO A 709 23.27 18.92 -24.93
C PRO A 709 23.77 20.29 -24.44
N THR A 710 23.40 21.35 -25.15
CA THR A 710 23.72 22.75 -24.81
C THR A 710 22.46 23.46 -24.31
N SER A 711 22.51 24.09 -23.14
CA SER A 711 21.39 24.85 -22.58
C SER A 711 21.10 26.14 -23.35
N LEU A 712 19.81 26.50 -23.49
CA LEU A 712 19.30 27.71 -24.12
C LEU A 712 18.54 28.58 -23.08
N PRO A 713 19.24 29.26 -22.13
CA PRO A 713 18.61 29.90 -20.98
C PRO A 713 17.74 31.12 -21.32
N ALA A 714 17.92 31.71 -22.51
CA ALA A 714 17.11 32.84 -22.97
C ALA A 714 15.73 32.42 -23.50
N LEU A 715 15.52 31.12 -23.74
CA LEU A 715 14.29 30.60 -24.33
C LEU A 715 13.36 30.11 -23.21
N GLN A 716 12.16 30.68 -23.14
CA GLN A 716 11.11 30.32 -22.19
C GLN A 716 9.93 29.61 -22.87
N GLY A 717 9.80 29.76 -24.20
CA GLY A 717 8.81 29.05 -25.01
C GLY A 717 9.24 28.95 -26.46
N LEU A 718 8.84 27.89 -27.14
CA LEU A 718 9.18 27.63 -28.55
C LEU A 718 8.02 26.95 -29.28
N GLY A 719 7.74 27.41 -30.49
CA GLY A 719 6.72 26.89 -31.39
C GLY A 719 7.20 26.82 -32.84
N ARG A 720 6.61 25.92 -33.63
CA ARG A 720 6.85 25.81 -35.09
C ARG A 720 5.54 25.75 -35.85
N SER A 721 5.49 26.42 -37.01
CA SER A 721 4.32 26.42 -37.89
C SER A 721 4.14 25.06 -38.57
N ALA A 722 2.93 24.81 -39.09
CA ALA A 722 2.57 23.54 -39.71
C ALA A 722 3.46 23.20 -40.92
N ASP A 723 3.84 24.20 -41.72
CA ASP A 723 4.75 24.05 -42.86
C ASP A 723 6.24 24.03 -42.48
N GLY A 724 6.56 24.23 -41.19
CA GLY A 724 7.92 24.30 -40.68
C GLY A 724 8.70 25.58 -41.01
N SER A 725 8.08 26.55 -41.70
CA SER A 725 8.76 27.75 -42.21
C SER A 725 8.92 28.86 -41.16
N CYS A 726 8.05 28.90 -40.15
CA CYS A 726 8.03 29.91 -39.10
C CYS A 726 8.29 29.29 -37.70
N PHE A 727 9.10 29.97 -36.89
CA PHE A 727 9.32 29.64 -35.49
C PHE A 727 8.90 30.81 -34.60
N ALA A 728 8.20 30.51 -33.51
CA ALA A 728 7.88 31.46 -32.44
C ALA A 728 8.77 31.19 -31.22
N GLN A 729 9.36 32.23 -30.66
CA GLN A 729 10.24 32.15 -29.49
C GLN A 729 9.73 33.11 -28.43
N SER A 730 9.72 32.70 -27.17
CA SER A 730 9.45 33.59 -26.04
C SER A 730 10.67 33.75 -25.14
N ASP A 731 10.95 34.98 -24.74
CA ASP A 731 11.95 35.35 -23.73
C ASP A 731 11.34 35.56 -22.33
N GLY A 732 10.05 35.27 -22.16
CA GLY A 732 9.28 35.55 -20.94
C GLY A 732 8.70 36.96 -20.87
N ILE A 733 8.95 37.83 -21.84
CA ILE A 733 8.41 39.20 -21.93
C ILE A 733 7.59 39.38 -23.19
N HIS A 734 8.10 38.90 -24.33
CA HIS A 734 7.43 38.94 -25.63
C HIS A 734 7.51 37.57 -26.31
N ILE A 735 6.72 37.43 -27.38
CA ILE A 735 6.91 36.37 -28.36
C ILE A 735 7.43 37.01 -29.64
N THR A 736 8.54 36.52 -30.19
CA THR A 736 9.03 36.91 -31.51
C THR A 736 8.87 35.75 -32.49
N THR A 737 8.40 36.05 -33.70
CA THR A 737 8.31 35.07 -34.78
C THR A 737 9.44 35.28 -35.78
N HIS A 738 9.95 34.21 -36.36
CA HIS A 738 11.13 34.21 -37.22
C HIS A 738 10.93 33.29 -38.43
N GLN A 739 11.56 33.63 -39.56
CA GLN A 739 11.65 32.75 -40.72
C GLN A 739 12.74 31.69 -40.48
N GLY A 740 12.34 30.51 -40.00
CA GLY A 740 13.24 29.48 -39.48
C GLY A 740 13.81 29.80 -38.09
N PHE A 741 14.38 28.81 -37.42
CA PHE A 741 14.96 28.97 -36.09
C PHE A 741 16.22 29.86 -36.13
N GLY A 742 16.20 30.99 -35.42
CA GLY A 742 17.28 31.98 -35.44
C GLY A 742 17.37 32.81 -36.72
N GLY A 743 16.34 32.76 -37.58
CA GLY A 743 16.26 33.56 -38.80
C GLY A 743 15.79 35.01 -38.57
N ALA A 744 15.47 35.69 -39.68
CA ALA A 744 14.98 37.06 -39.62
C ALA A 744 13.64 37.16 -38.87
N GLN A 745 13.52 38.14 -37.98
CA GLN A 745 12.30 38.40 -37.22
C GLN A 745 11.18 38.88 -38.17
N ILE A 746 9.99 38.33 -38.00
CA ILE A 746 8.77 38.63 -38.76
C ILE A 746 7.88 39.58 -37.94
N ALA A 747 7.58 39.23 -36.70
CA ALA A 747 6.76 40.03 -35.79
C ALA A 747 7.24 39.93 -34.33
N GLN A 748 6.78 40.88 -33.50
CA GLN A 748 6.89 40.84 -32.05
C GLN A 748 5.48 40.99 -31.47
N LEU A 749 5.12 40.06 -30.58
CA LEU A 749 3.77 39.86 -30.07
C LEU A 749 3.78 39.95 -28.53
N PRO A 750 2.72 40.49 -27.91
CA PRO A 750 2.60 40.55 -26.46
C PRO A 750 2.31 39.17 -25.85
N LEU A 751 2.66 38.97 -24.57
CA LEU A 751 2.16 37.84 -23.79
C LEU A 751 0.77 38.13 -23.20
N PRO A 752 -0.08 37.12 -23.01
CA PRO A 752 -1.28 37.27 -22.21
C PRO A 752 -0.96 37.62 -20.75
N ARG A 753 -1.94 38.18 -20.06
CA ARG A 753 -1.88 38.49 -18.62
C ARG A 753 -2.66 37.48 -17.79
N GLY A 754 -3.51 36.69 -18.44
CA GLY A 754 -4.29 35.62 -17.83
C GLY A 754 -5.73 35.99 -17.49
N ASN A 755 -6.07 37.28 -17.58
CA ASN A 755 -7.40 37.80 -17.27
C ASN A 755 -8.07 38.52 -18.47
N GLU A 756 -7.55 38.35 -19.69
CA GLU A 756 -8.16 38.92 -20.89
C GLU A 756 -9.59 38.42 -21.08
N GLY A 757 -10.53 39.34 -21.30
CA GLY A 757 -11.93 39.00 -21.61
C GLY A 757 -12.76 38.44 -20.44
N ILE A 758 -12.19 38.31 -19.24
CA ILE A 758 -12.90 37.85 -18.05
C ILE A 758 -13.78 38.99 -17.48
N PRO A 759 -15.07 38.75 -17.17
CA PRO A 759 -15.92 39.70 -16.45
C PRO A 759 -15.33 40.18 -15.12
N GLU A 760 -15.41 41.48 -14.84
CA GLU A 760 -14.97 42.06 -13.55
C GLU A 760 -15.72 41.48 -12.34
N SER A 761 -16.95 40.99 -12.54
CA SER A 761 -17.76 40.37 -11.48
C SER A 761 -17.12 39.14 -10.86
N MET A 762 -16.26 38.44 -11.62
CA MET A 762 -15.50 37.32 -11.08
C MET A 762 -14.26 37.74 -10.30
N GLY A 763 -13.80 39.00 -10.32
CA GLY A 763 -12.70 39.43 -9.45
C GLY A 763 -11.34 38.75 -9.69
N LEU A 764 -11.12 38.08 -10.83
CA LEU A 764 -9.85 37.45 -11.19
C LEU A 764 -8.80 38.49 -11.62
N VAL A 765 -7.58 38.33 -11.13
CA VAL A 765 -6.45 39.24 -11.41
C VAL A 765 -5.50 38.65 -12.46
N ALA A 766 -4.64 39.51 -13.01
CA ALA A 766 -3.53 39.08 -13.86
C ALA A 766 -2.39 38.51 -13.01
N GLY A 767 -1.65 37.53 -13.53
CA GLY A 767 -0.54 36.90 -12.80
C GLY A 767 0.41 36.11 -13.71
N SER A 768 1.45 35.53 -13.11
CA SER A 768 2.51 34.80 -13.82
C SER A 768 1.99 33.61 -14.62
N LEU A 769 0.92 32.94 -14.17
CA LEU A 769 0.27 31.86 -14.91
C LEU A 769 -0.17 32.31 -16.33
N GLY A 770 -0.63 33.54 -16.47
CA GLY A 770 -1.04 34.11 -17.75
C GLY A 770 0.13 34.44 -18.69
N GLN A 771 1.34 34.56 -18.16
CA GLN A 771 2.55 34.88 -18.93
C GLN A 771 3.35 33.64 -19.36
N ARG A 772 2.97 32.46 -18.87
CA ARG A 772 3.61 31.20 -19.26
C ARG A 772 3.36 30.88 -20.74
N CYS A 773 4.32 30.17 -21.33
CA CYS A 773 4.30 29.70 -22.71
C CYS A 773 4.35 28.17 -22.75
N ASP A 774 3.30 27.51 -22.27
CA ASP A 774 3.28 26.06 -22.15
C ASP A 774 3.36 25.37 -23.52
N GLU A 775 2.67 25.94 -24.51
CA GLU A 775 2.74 25.58 -25.93
C GLU A 775 2.45 26.80 -26.82
N ILE A 776 3.19 26.91 -27.94
CA ILE A 776 3.04 27.99 -28.93
C ILE A 776 2.95 27.36 -30.33
N ILE A 777 1.95 27.76 -31.12
CA ILE A 777 1.81 27.36 -32.53
C ILE A 777 1.72 28.61 -33.40
N PRO A 778 2.81 29.03 -34.08
CA PRO A 778 2.75 30.13 -35.01
C PRO A 778 1.98 29.76 -36.28
N PHE A 779 1.25 30.74 -36.81
CA PHE A 779 0.75 30.70 -38.17
C PHE A 779 1.93 30.82 -39.16
N ASN A 780 1.80 30.25 -40.35
CA ASN A 780 2.80 30.22 -41.42
C ASN A 780 3.23 31.64 -41.84
N ASP A 781 2.35 32.64 -41.74
CA ASP A 781 2.66 34.05 -42.01
C ASP A 781 3.53 34.72 -40.93
N GLY A 782 3.69 34.08 -39.77
CA GLY A 782 4.40 34.59 -38.59
C GLY A 782 3.78 35.83 -37.96
N GLN A 783 2.61 36.30 -38.40
CA GLN A 783 1.94 37.49 -37.86
C GLN A 783 1.05 37.17 -36.65
N ARG A 784 0.73 35.88 -36.47
CA ARG A 784 -0.18 35.38 -35.44
C ARG A 784 0.39 34.13 -34.78
N VAL A 785 0.04 33.91 -33.52
CA VAL A 785 0.33 32.65 -32.81
C VAL A 785 -0.90 32.20 -32.02
N LEU A 786 -1.09 30.90 -31.91
CA LEU A 786 -1.85 30.31 -30.81
C LEU A 786 -0.92 30.07 -29.64
N LEU A 787 -1.39 30.41 -28.44
CA LEU A 787 -0.67 30.17 -27.21
C LEU A 787 -1.62 29.52 -26.20
N ARG A 788 -1.14 28.47 -25.55
CA ARG A 788 -1.79 27.86 -24.40
C ARG A 788 -0.94 28.07 -23.16
N ASN A 789 -1.60 28.41 -22.06
CA ASN A 789 -1.03 28.42 -20.71
C ASN A 789 -2.12 28.03 -19.69
N PRO A 790 -1.81 27.89 -18.38
CA PRO A 790 -2.78 27.43 -17.38
C PRO A 790 -4.04 28.29 -17.23
N THR A 791 -4.06 29.49 -17.81
CA THR A 791 -5.23 30.38 -17.76
C THR A 791 -6.14 30.24 -18.97
N GLY A 792 -5.73 29.56 -20.06
CA GLY A 792 -6.55 29.41 -21.25
C GLY A 792 -5.79 29.25 -22.57
N VAL A 793 -6.54 29.29 -23.68
CA VAL A 793 -6.02 29.31 -25.06
C VAL A 793 -6.24 30.68 -25.68
N TYR A 794 -5.21 31.23 -26.32
CA TYR A 794 -5.19 32.59 -26.83
C TYR A 794 -4.79 32.65 -28.31
N LEU A 795 -5.44 33.52 -29.06
CA LEU A 795 -4.97 33.99 -30.37
C LEU A 795 -4.28 35.33 -30.18
N VAL A 796 -3.01 35.41 -30.53
CA VAL A 796 -2.19 36.60 -30.35
C VAL A 796 -1.73 37.12 -31.70
N SER A 797 -1.86 38.42 -31.93
CA SER A 797 -1.40 39.07 -33.16
C SER A 797 -0.89 40.49 -32.91
N ALA A 798 0.02 40.97 -33.75
CA ALA A 798 0.49 42.34 -33.67
C ALA A 798 -0.62 43.36 -33.99
N ALA A 799 -1.54 42.98 -34.88
CA ALA A 799 -2.61 43.87 -35.33
C ALA A 799 -3.75 44.00 -34.31
N HIS A 800 -4.16 42.90 -33.68
CA HIS A 800 -5.36 42.84 -32.84
C HIS A 800 -5.08 42.56 -31.35
N GLY A 801 -3.81 42.39 -30.96
CA GLY A 801 -3.43 42.14 -29.57
C GLY A 801 -3.67 40.69 -29.14
N VAL A 802 -4.04 40.51 -27.86
CA VAL A 802 -4.34 39.21 -27.23
C VAL A 802 -5.84 38.99 -27.19
N GLN A 803 -6.32 37.89 -27.76
CA GLN A 803 -7.71 37.44 -27.68
C GLN A 803 -7.77 36.07 -27.00
N ARG A 804 -8.55 35.94 -25.93
CA ARG A 804 -8.87 34.63 -25.35
C ARG A 804 -9.83 33.89 -26.28
N LEU A 805 -9.48 32.67 -26.65
CA LEU A 805 -10.32 31.75 -27.40
C LEU A 805 -11.01 30.73 -26.50
N HIS A 806 -10.43 30.41 -25.34
CA HIS A 806 -10.98 29.45 -24.39
C HIS A 806 -10.55 29.78 -22.95
N PRO A 807 -11.47 29.73 -21.97
CA PRO A 807 -12.92 29.61 -22.12
C PRO A 807 -13.52 30.90 -22.73
N GLN A 808 -14.67 30.79 -23.40
CA GLN A 808 -15.41 31.95 -23.94
C GLN A 808 -16.59 32.36 -23.07
N GLU A 809 -17.15 31.42 -22.32
CA GLU A 809 -18.30 31.61 -21.44
C GLU A 809 -17.88 31.39 -20.01
N PHE A 810 -18.45 32.18 -19.10
CA PHE A 810 -18.20 32.09 -17.67
C PHE A 810 -19.55 32.16 -16.97
N ASP A 811 -19.91 31.12 -16.22
CA ASP A 811 -21.17 31.03 -15.48
C ASP A 811 -20.93 31.44 -14.01
N GLU A 812 -21.78 32.31 -13.46
CA GLU A 812 -21.67 32.78 -12.07
C GLU A 812 -22.22 31.77 -11.05
N GLY A 813 -22.89 30.71 -11.51
CA GLY A 813 -23.45 29.65 -10.66
C GLY A 813 -24.67 30.12 -9.86
N ASP A 814 -25.85 29.56 -10.15
CA ASP A 814 -27.04 29.78 -9.32
C ASP A 814 -26.92 28.94 -8.02
N GLY A 815 -26.71 29.64 -6.90
CA GLY A 815 -26.20 29.10 -5.63
C GLY A 815 -27.06 28.14 -4.81
N ASP A 816 -27.67 27.09 -5.39
CA ASP A 816 -28.40 26.05 -4.63
C ASP A 816 -28.24 24.61 -5.19
N ALA A 817 -27.41 24.37 -6.21
CA ALA A 817 -27.06 23.03 -6.69
C ALA A 817 -25.53 22.90 -6.82
N ASP A 818 -24.96 21.83 -6.24
CA ASP A 818 -23.52 21.54 -6.19
C ASP A 818 -22.92 21.11 -7.55
N ASP A 819 -23.71 21.27 -8.62
CA ASP A 819 -23.42 20.80 -9.97
C ASP A 819 -22.90 21.94 -10.85
N GLY A 820 -22.74 23.14 -10.29
CA GLY A 820 -22.56 24.37 -11.06
C GLY A 820 -21.51 24.21 -12.17
N GLY A 821 -21.82 24.79 -13.32
CA GLY A 821 -21.20 24.51 -14.62
C GLY A 821 -19.67 24.45 -14.64
N PRO A 822 -19.08 24.08 -15.79
CA PRO A 822 -17.67 23.68 -15.87
C PRO A 822 -16.68 24.76 -15.41
N TYR A 823 -17.09 26.02 -15.35
CA TYR A 823 -16.29 27.14 -14.86
C TYR A 823 -16.86 27.78 -13.59
N THR A 824 -17.35 26.96 -12.65
CA THR A 824 -17.80 27.44 -11.33
C THR A 824 -16.66 28.02 -10.49
N TRP A 825 -16.99 29.11 -9.79
CA TRP A 825 -16.08 29.97 -9.03
C TRP A 825 -15.15 29.25 -8.01
N PRO A 826 -15.56 28.16 -7.31
CA PRO A 826 -14.65 27.50 -6.37
C PRO A 826 -13.63 26.54 -7.02
N LYS A 827 -13.86 26.00 -8.22
CA LYS A 827 -13.06 24.85 -8.72
C LYS A 827 -11.75 25.25 -9.41
N ASN A 828 -11.71 26.41 -10.06
CA ASN A 828 -10.60 26.84 -10.93
C ASN A 828 -9.85 28.09 -10.38
N HIS A 829 -9.77 28.23 -9.04
CA HIS A 829 -9.07 29.34 -8.39
C HIS A 829 -7.71 28.92 -7.83
N GLN A 830 -6.71 29.77 -8.06
CA GLN A 830 -5.42 29.69 -7.36
C GLN A 830 -5.10 31.05 -6.76
N ASP A 831 -4.73 31.08 -5.48
CA ASP A 831 -4.29 32.32 -4.82
C ASP A 831 -3.01 32.83 -5.50
N ALA A 832 -2.96 34.14 -5.74
CA ALA A 832 -1.78 34.79 -6.28
C ALA A 832 -0.59 34.60 -5.33
N ALA A 833 0.58 34.30 -5.88
CA ALA A 833 1.77 34.02 -5.09
C ALA A 833 2.35 35.30 -4.44
N ASP A 834 3.20 35.13 -3.42
CA ASP A 834 3.92 36.24 -2.81
C ASP A 834 4.73 37.04 -3.85
N GLY A 835 4.39 38.32 -4.02
CA GLY A 835 5.00 39.22 -5.01
C GLY A 835 4.13 39.51 -6.24
N GLU A 836 2.98 38.83 -6.38
CA GLU A 836 1.96 39.11 -7.39
C GLU A 836 0.90 40.10 -6.88
N PRO A 837 0.07 40.69 -7.77
CA PRO A 837 -1.09 41.47 -7.35
C PRO A 837 -2.03 40.64 -6.47
N PRO A 838 -2.45 41.12 -5.29
CA PRO A 838 -3.32 40.37 -4.41
C PRO A 838 -4.67 40.08 -5.07
N GLY A 839 -5.08 38.81 -5.04
CA GLY A 839 -6.32 38.31 -5.65
C GLY A 839 -6.21 36.83 -6.02
N SER A 840 -7.16 36.35 -6.80
CA SER A 840 -7.18 34.97 -7.32
C SER A 840 -6.91 34.95 -8.83
N LEU A 841 -6.17 33.96 -9.29
CA LEU A 841 -5.86 33.69 -10.70
C LEU A 841 -6.76 32.56 -11.22
N LEU A 842 -7.06 32.60 -12.51
CA LEU A 842 -7.66 31.47 -13.21
C LEU A 842 -6.61 30.38 -13.37
N ALA A 843 -6.88 29.17 -12.92
CA ALA A 843 -6.04 28.01 -13.13
C ALA A 843 -6.90 26.86 -13.66
N MET A 844 -6.57 26.38 -14.85
CA MET A 844 -7.28 25.32 -15.55
C MET A 844 -6.33 24.17 -15.87
N ASP A 845 -6.85 22.96 -15.83
CA ASP A 845 -6.08 21.75 -16.09
C ASP A 845 -6.42 21.11 -17.44
N MET A 846 -5.46 20.33 -17.96
CA MET A 846 -5.56 19.55 -19.19
C MET A 846 -6.00 20.33 -20.45
N LEU A 847 -5.68 21.62 -20.49
CA LEU A 847 -5.87 22.43 -21.68
C LEU A 847 -5.16 21.80 -22.88
N HIS A 848 -5.83 21.75 -24.03
CA HIS A 848 -5.27 21.24 -25.27
C HIS A 848 -5.66 22.14 -26.45
N MET A 849 -4.80 22.20 -27.46
CA MET A 849 -5.08 22.94 -28.69
C MET A 849 -4.38 22.33 -29.91
N ALA A 850 -4.96 22.55 -31.09
CA ALA A 850 -4.34 22.23 -32.38
C ALA A 850 -4.79 23.24 -33.44
N LEU A 851 -3.91 23.52 -34.41
CA LEU A 851 -4.19 24.33 -35.59
C LEU A 851 -4.21 23.43 -36.83
N SER A 852 -5.21 23.57 -37.70
CA SER A 852 -5.25 22.81 -38.95
C SER A 852 -4.10 23.21 -39.88
N PRO A 853 -3.55 22.28 -40.70
CA PRO A 853 -2.42 22.59 -41.60
C PRO A 853 -2.71 23.72 -42.59
N ASP A 854 -3.97 23.89 -42.99
CA ASP A 854 -4.47 24.96 -43.86
C ASP A 854 -4.86 26.25 -43.12
N GLU A 855 -4.66 26.29 -41.81
CA GLU A 855 -4.87 27.43 -40.91
C GLU A 855 -6.31 27.98 -40.88
N ARG A 856 -7.29 27.13 -41.20
CA ARG A 856 -8.72 27.51 -41.20
C ARG A 856 -9.44 27.15 -39.89
N PHE A 857 -8.94 26.18 -39.14
CA PHE A 857 -9.62 25.63 -37.98
C PHE A 857 -8.71 25.50 -36.77
N ILE A 858 -9.30 25.67 -35.58
CA ILE A 858 -8.63 25.48 -34.28
C ILE A 858 -9.44 24.45 -33.51
N ALA A 859 -8.80 23.40 -33.02
CA ALA A 859 -9.39 22.46 -32.09
C ALA A 859 -8.85 22.74 -30.69
N LEU A 860 -9.69 22.77 -29.66
CA LEU A 860 -9.25 23.04 -28.29
C LEU A 860 -10.23 22.51 -27.23
N GLY A 861 -9.81 22.59 -25.96
CA GLY A 861 -10.63 22.31 -24.78
C GLY A 861 -9.78 22.28 -23.51
N ASP A 862 -10.40 21.88 -22.41
CA ASP A 862 -9.84 21.63 -21.07
C ASP A 862 -10.64 20.52 -20.37
N GLN A 863 -10.18 20.02 -19.21
CA GLN A 863 -10.77 18.87 -18.51
C GLN A 863 -12.27 19.03 -18.17
N ASP A 864 -12.76 20.26 -17.99
CA ASP A 864 -14.13 20.55 -17.59
C ASP A 864 -15.02 20.84 -18.81
N SER A 865 -14.45 20.91 -20.00
CA SER A 865 -15.17 21.25 -21.24
C SER A 865 -15.46 20.02 -22.11
N ALA A 866 -16.26 20.21 -23.15
CA ALA A 866 -16.27 19.32 -24.30
C ALA A 866 -15.13 19.67 -25.27
N HIS A 867 -14.84 18.83 -26.27
CA HIS A 867 -13.92 19.22 -27.34
C HIS A 867 -14.57 20.26 -28.25
N ILE A 868 -13.86 21.35 -28.60
CA ILE A 868 -14.41 22.47 -29.35
C ILE A 868 -13.63 22.70 -30.64
N LEU A 869 -14.33 22.86 -31.75
CA LEU A 869 -13.79 23.28 -33.04
C LEU A 869 -14.21 24.73 -33.32
N LEU A 870 -13.22 25.59 -33.56
CA LEU A 870 -13.39 27.02 -33.86
C LEU A 870 -12.91 27.35 -35.28
N SER A 871 -13.39 28.48 -35.81
CA SER A 871 -12.77 29.10 -36.97
C SER A 871 -11.50 29.84 -36.57
N ALA A 872 -10.39 29.59 -37.27
CA ALA A 872 -9.11 30.27 -37.01
C ALA A 872 -9.11 31.76 -37.42
N GLN A 873 -10.11 32.21 -38.17
CA GLN A 873 -10.21 33.59 -38.65
C GLN A 873 -10.66 34.55 -37.55
N ASP A 874 -11.67 34.16 -36.77
CA ASP A 874 -12.35 35.03 -35.81
C ASP A 874 -12.57 34.37 -34.43
N GLY A 875 -12.22 33.09 -34.28
CA GLY A 875 -12.40 32.35 -33.02
C GLY A 875 -13.83 31.89 -32.77
N ARG A 876 -14.74 31.99 -33.75
CA ARG A 876 -16.13 31.59 -33.55
C ARG A 876 -16.27 30.07 -33.38
N PRO A 877 -17.08 29.58 -32.43
CA PRO A 877 -17.42 28.17 -32.34
C PRO A 877 -18.13 27.66 -33.59
N LEU A 878 -17.63 26.54 -34.11
CA LEU A 878 -18.20 25.83 -35.25
C LEU A 878 -18.91 24.55 -34.81
N ARG A 879 -18.31 23.83 -33.85
CA ARG A 879 -18.80 22.52 -33.38
C ARG A 879 -18.28 22.21 -31.98
N THR A 880 -19.08 21.48 -31.21
CA THR A 880 -18.70 20.90 -29.92
C THR A 880 -18.89 19.39 -30.00
N LEU A 881 -17.92 18.63 -29.51
CA LEU A 881 -17.93 17.16 -29.54
C LEU A 881 -17.87 16.59 -28.12
N SER A 882 -18.66 15.54 -27.90
CA SER A 882 -18.61 14.71 -26.71
C SER A 882 -17.20 14.20 -26.47
N THR A 883 -16.84 14.09 -25.20
CA THR A 883 -15.53 13.63 -24.76
C THR A 883 -15.45 12.10 -24.76
N GLN A 884 -16.58 11.38 -24.68
CA GLN A 884 -16.68 9.92 -24.50
C GLN A 884 -16.04 9.36 -23.21
N SER A 885 -15.23 10.14 -22.50
CA SER A 885 -14.65 9.86 -21.17
C SER A 885 -14.69 11.11 -20.30
N SER A 886 -14.14 11.06 -19.09
CA SER A 886 -14.27 12.14 -18.10
C SER A 886 -13.50 13.41 -18.45
N TYR A 887 -12.23 13.31 -18.84
CA TYR A 887 -11.34 14.48 -18.97
C TYR A 887 -10.68 14.59 -20.35
N PRO A 888 -11.17 15.44 -21.26
CA PRO A 888 -10.53 15.69 -22.55
C PRO A 888 -9.22 16.44 -22.39
N HIS A 889 -8.17 15.98 -23.08
CA HIS A 889 -6.82 16.51 -22.83
C HIS A 889 -5.87 16.50 -24.03
N HIS A 890 -6.31 16.07 -25.23
CA HIS A 890 -5.48 16.10 -26.43
C HIS A 890 -6.30 16.30 -27.71
N ALA A 891 -5.72 17.01 -28.69
CA ALA A 891 -6.32 17.20 -30.02
C ALA A 891 -5.26 17.20 -31.13
N ARG A 892 -5.60 16.64 -32.29
CA ARG A 892 -4.70 16.62 -33.45
C ARG A 892 -5.44 16.52 -34.79
N PHE A 893 -5.08 17.37 -35.75
CA PHE A 893 -5.56 17.23 -37.14
C PHE A 893 -4.74 16.18 -37.90
N SER A 894 -5.37 15.44 -38.82
CA SER A 894 -4.66 14.61 -39.80
C SER A 894 -3.72 15.46 -40.67
N HIS A 895 -2.75 14.82 -41.32
CA HIS A 895 -1.74 15.53 -42.11
C HIS A 895 -2.35 16.38 -43.25
N ASP A 896 -3.43 15.91 -43.86
CA ASP A 896 -4.18 16.62 -44.90
C ASP A 896 -5.22 17.62 -44.34
N GLY A 897 -5.41 17.65 -43.02
CA GLY A 897 -6.37 18.51 -42.34
C GLY A 897 -7.84 18.10 -42.50
N THR A 898 -8.14 16.91 -43.01
CA THR A 898 -9.53 16.47 -43.28
C THR A 898 -10.20 15.78 -42.09
N ARG A 899 -9.42 15.24 -41.16
CA ARG A 899 -9.88 14.59 -39.93
C ARG A 899 -9.29 15.25 -38.69
N LEU A 900 -10.01 15.12 -37.60
CA LEU A 900 -9.65 15.61 -36.28
C LEU A 900 -9.75 14.47 -35.28
N TRP A 901 -8.70 14.32 -34.49
CA TRP A 901 -8.54 13.31 -33.46
C TRP A 901 -8.53 13.96 -32.10
N PHE A 902 -9.23 13.36 -31.17
CA PHE A 902 -9.30 13.83 -29.79
C PHE A 902 -9.06 12.67 -28.82
N ASN A 903 -8.49 12.98 -27.66
CA ASN A 903 -8.35 12.02 -26.58
C ASN A 903 -8.90 12.59 -25.28
N SER A 904 -9.55 11.73 -24.50
CA SER A 904 -10.06 11.98 -23.16
C SER A 904 -9.69 10.83 -22.23
N CYS A 905 -9.62 11.05 -20.91
CA CYS A 905 -9.22 10.01 -19.96
C CYS A 905 -10.10 9.94 -18.72
N HIS A 906 -10.05 8.77 -18.08
CA HIS A 906 -10.51 8.53 -16.72
C HIS A 906 -9.52 7.60 -16.03
N LEU A 907 -8.93 8.05 -14.91
CA LEU A 907 -7.83 7.36 -14.23
C LEU A 907 -6.67 7.03 -15.19
N TYR A 908 -6.33 5.75 -15.35
CA TYR A 908 -5.17 5.32 -16.15
C TYR A 908 -5.51 5.02 -17.63
N ASN A 909 -6.79 5.01 -18.01
CA ASN A 909 -7.23 4.69 -19.37
C ASN A 909 -7.61 5.96 -20.15
N GLY A 910 -7.55 5.88 -21.48
CA GLY A 910 -8.00 6.95 -22.37
C GLY A 910 -8.86 6.44 -23.52
N ILE A 911 -9.68 7.32 -24.09
CA ILE A 911 -10.51 7.07 -25.25
C ILE A 911 -10.11 8.02 -26.37
N THR A 912 -9.81 7.47 -27.54
CA THR A 912 -9.52 8.22 -28.75
C THR A 912 -10.73 8.22 -29.67
N ILE A 913 -11.17 9.41 -30.08
CA ILE A 913 -12.21 9.59 -31.10
C ILE A 913 -11.65 10.31 -32.34
N ALA A 914 -12.21 9.99 -33.50
CA ALA A 914 -11.91 10.64 -34.77
C ALA A 914 -13.19 11.15 -35.45
N THR A 915 -13.12 12.32 -36.09
CA THR A 915 -14.24 12.92 -36.84
C THR A 915 -13.74 13.65 -38.09
N PRO A 916 -14.48 13.64 -39.22
CA PRO A 916 -14.20 14.54 -40.32
C PRO A 916 -14.39 16.02 -39.91
N VAL A 917 -13.51 16.91 -40.37
CA VAL A 917 -13.55 18.34 -40.03
C VAL A 917 -14.81 19.02 -40.58
N ASP A 918 -15.26 18.64 -41.78
CA ASP A 918 -16.42 19.23 -42.46
C ASP A 918 -17.78 18.61 -42.03
N ALA A 919 -17.79 17.65 -41.11
CA ALA A 919 -19.01 16.96 -40.66
C ALA A 919 -19.79 17.79 -39.62
N ALA A 920 -20.37 18.92 -40.03
CA ALA A 920 -20.97 19.92 -39.13
C ALA A 920 -22.03 19.39 -38.12
N GLY A 921 -22.69 18.27 -38.40
CA GLY A 921 -23.69 17.66 -37.51
C GLY A 921 -23.19 16.51 -36.63
N ASP A 922 -21.91 16.14 -36.73
CA ASP A 922 -21.30 15.08 -35.93
C ASP A 922 -20.81 15.63 -34.58
N THR A 923 -21.48 15.24 -33.50
CA THR A 923 -21.18 15.67 -32.12
C THR A 923 -20.54 14.58 -31.27
N GLU A 924 -20.35 13.37 -31.81
CA GLU A 924 -19.89 12.22 -31.02
C GLU A 924 -18.53 11.70 -31.51
N GLY A 925 -18.26 11.82 -32.82
CA GLY A 925 -17.11 11.19 -33.46
C GLY A 925 -17.22 9.66 -33.51
N THR A 926 -16.22 9.03 -34.11
CA THR A 926 -16.05 7.57 -34.12
C THR A 926 -14.98 7.19 -33.10
N VAL A 927 -15.30 6.28 -32.18
CA VAL A 927 -14.30 5.69 -31.26
C VAL A 927 -13.32 4.86 -32.07
N VAL A 928 -12.03 5.15 -31.89
CA VAL A 928 -10.93 4.43 -32.57
C VAL A 928 -10.18 3.54 -31.60
N ASP A 929 -10.05 3.97 -30.35
CA ASP A 929 -9.37 3.21 -29.29
C ASP A 929 -9.98 3.58 -27.93
N THR A 930 -10.00 2.62 -27.00
CA THR A 930 -10.58 2.77 -25.65
C THR A 930 -9.57 2.51 -24.52
N GLN A 931 -8.30 2.30 -24.86
CA GLN A 931 -7.26 1.95 -23.90
C GLN A 931 -6.19 3.04 -23.75
N TRP A 932 -5.81 3.70 -24.84
CA TRP A 932 -4.64 4.57 -24.87
C TRP A 932 -4.96 5.95 -24.32
N ARG A 933 -4.31 6.28 -23.21
CA ARG A 933 -4.24 7.64 -22.70
C ARG A 933 -3.13 8.41 -23.42
N VAL A 934 -3.50 9.33 -24.32
CA VAL A 934 -2.59 9.93 -25.31
C VAL A 934 -2.22 11.37 -24.92
N TYR A 935 -0.93 11.63 -24.76
CA TYR A 935 -0.41 12.98 -24.45
C TYR A 935 0.39 13.64 -25.58
N ALA A 936 0.75 12.86 -26.61
CA ALA A 936 1.57 13.34 -27.70
C ALA A 936 1.19 12.66 -29.01
N SER A 937 1.30 13.40 -30.11
CA SER A 937 0.99 12.87 -31.43
C SER A 937 1.75 13.59 -32.54
N ALA A 938 2.03 12.87 -33.62
CA ALA A 938 2.54 13.42 -34.88
C ALA A 938 1.76 12.88 -36.06
N THR A 939 1.81 13.57 -37.19
CA THR A 939 1.01 13.24 -38.39
C THR A 939 1.86 13.28 -39.64
N LEU A 940 1.81 12.20 -40.42
CA LEU A 940 2.49 12.02 -41.70
C LEU A 940 1.44 11.71 -42.78
N PRO A 941 1.77 11.83 -44.07
CA PRO A 941 0.82 11.47 -45.13
C PRO A 941 0.28 10.04 -44.94
N GLY A 942 -1.04 9.91 -44.72
CA GLY A 942 -1.73 8.63 -44.53
C GLY A 942 -1.47 7.95 -43.18
N MET A 943 -0.93 8.66 -42.18
CA MET A 943 -0.55 8.05 -40.90
C MET A 943 -0.66 9.03 -39.73
N VAL A 944 -1.32 8.61 -38.66
CA VAL A 944 -1.36 9.30 -37.36
C VAL A 944 -0.57 8.48 -36.35
N VAL A 945 0.35 9.14 -35.65
CA VAL A 945 1.21 8.52 -34.64
C VAL A 945 0.82 9.09 -33.27
N MET A 946 0.54 8.23 -32.31
CA MET A 946 0.09 8.58 -30.96
C MET A 946 0.97 7.93 -29.89
N GLY A 947 1.28 8.67 -28.84
CA GLY A 947 2.08 8.19 -27.71
C GLY A 947 1.22 8.05 -26.46
N ASP A 948 1.26 6.87 -25.84
CA ASP A 948 0.43 6.54 -24.68
C ASP A 948 1.14 6.66 -23.32
N ALA A 949 0.36 6.57 -22.24
CA ALA A 949 0.84 6.59 -20.87
C ALA A 949 1.69 5.37 -20.48
N SER A 950 1.57 4.25 -21.19
CA SER A 950 2.31 3.01 -20.98
C SER A 950 3.69 3.01 -21.67
N GLY A 951 4.01 4.05 -22.43
CA GLY A 951 5.30 4.24 -23.09
C GLY A 951 5.39 3.62 -24.48
N TYR A 952 4.25 3.33 -25.09
CA TYR A 952 4.16 2.93 -26.48
C TYR A 952 3.85 4.11 -27.40
N VAL A 953 4.45 4.06 -28.58
CA VAL A 953 4.09 4.85 -29.74
C VAL A 953 3.34 3.94 -30.70
N HIS A 954 2.09 4.29 -30.98
CA HIS A 954 1.20 3.58 -31.91
C HIS A 954 1.07 4.39 -33.19
N ALA A 955 1.05 3.72 -34.33
CA ALA A 955 0.69 4.34 -35.59
C ALA A 955 -0.56 3.71 -36.16
N MET A 956 -1.44 4.55 -36.67
CA MET A 956 -2.68 4.18 -37.33
C MET A 956 -2.74 4.82 -38.72
N ASP A 957 -3.52 4.23 -39.63
CA ASP A 957 -3.95 4.91 -40.85
C ASP A 957 -5.03 5.98 -40.56
N ASP A 958 -5.44 6.71 -41.59
CA ASP A 958 -6.46 7.76 -41.44
C ASP A 958 -7.85 7.19 -41.07
N GLU A 959 -8.07 5.90 -41.30
CA GLU A 959 -9.28 5.16 -40.95
C GLU A 959 -9.29 4.67 -39.49
N GLY A 960 -8.13 4.64 -38.82
CA GLY A 960 -7.97 4.20 -37.43
C GLY A 960 -7.47 2.77 -37.26
N SER A 961 -7.06 2.12 -38.35
CA SER A 961 -6.47 0.77 -38.28
C SER A 961 -5.03 0.86 -37.80
N THR A 962 -4.68 0.05 -36.79
CA THR A 962 -3.30 -0.02 -36.28
C THR A 962 -2.32 -0.55 -37.33
N LEU A 963 -1.28 0.23 -37.61
CA LEU A 963 -0.19 -0.10 -38.53
C LEU A 963 0.99 -0.74 -37.79
N TRP A 964 1.40 -0.17 -36.67
CA TRP A 964 2.50 -0.66 -35.84
C TRP A 964 2.55 -0.02 -34.46
N ARG A 965 3.32 -0.62 -33.55
CA ARG A 965 3.63 -0.07 -32.22
C ARG A 965 5.14 -0.11 -31.90
N HIS A 966 5.62 0.77 -31.04
CA HIS A 966 7.03 0.84 -30.59
C HIS A 966 7.11 1.29 -29.12
N HIS A 967 7.73 0.49 -28.26
CA HIS A 967 7.90 0.82 -26.84
C HIS A 967 9.19 1.62 -26.61
N VAL A 968 9.07 2.84 -26.11
CA VAL A 968 10.21 3.70 -25.74
C VAL A 968 10.48 3.64 -24.23
N GLY A 969 9.43 3.39 -23.44
CA GLY A 969 9.45 3.30 -21.98
C GLY A 969 8.98 4.58 -21.28
N SER A 970 8.15 4.42 -20.23
CA SER A 970 7.46 5.51 -19.51
C SER A 970 6.52 6.33 -20.40
N SER A 971 5.57 7.04 -19.81
CA SER A 971 4.53 7.79 -20.53
C SER A 971 5.10 8.72 -21.60
N ILE A 972 4.63 8.59 -22.84
CA ILE A 972 5.13 9.40 -23.96
C ILE A 972 4.60 10.83 -23.85
N SER A 973 5.50 11.81 -23.90
CA SER A 973 5.20 13.22 -23.69
C SER A 973 5.48 14.11 -24.89
N ALA A 974 6.19 13.62 -25.90
CA ALA A 974 6.40 14.35 -27.14
C ALA A 974 6.67 13.40 -28.31
N ILE A 975 6.15 13.74 -29.49
CA ILE A 975 6.45 13.04 -30.75
C ILE A 975 6.65 14.10 -31.83
N GLU A 976 7.73 13.96 -32.58
CA GLU A 976 8.07 14.83 -33.71
C GLU A 976 8.57 13.97 -34.87
N ALA A 977 8.06 14.21 -36.08
CA ALA A 977 8.44 13.48 -37.26
C ALA A 977 9.21 14.38 -38.23
N SER A 978 10.23 13.84 -38.90
CA SER A 978 10.82 14.49 -40.07
C SER A 978 9.79 14.58 -41.19
N GLY A 979 9.91 15.59 -42.07
CA GLY A 979 8.93 15.83 -43.14
C GLY A 979 8.78 14.66 -44.14
N ASP A 980 9.78 13.79 -44.25
CA ASP A 980 9.76 12.56 -45.06
C ASP A 980 9.37 11.31 -44.26
N GLY A 981 9.13 11.43 -42.96
CA GLY A 981 8.83 10.32 -42.05
C GLY A 981 10.00 9.33 -41.86
N SER A 982 11.22 9.69 -42.24
CA SER A 982 12.39 8.82 -42.04
C SER A 982 12.88 8.79 -40.59
N THR A 983 12.58 9.83 -39.81
CA THR A 983 13.00 9.99 -38.42
C THR A 983 11.83 10.36 -37.53
N LEU A 984 11.71 9.70 -36.37
CA LEU A 984 10.83 10.11 -35.27
C LEU A 984 11.68 10.44 -34.03
N LEU A 985 11.40 11.58 -33.41
CA LEU A 985 11.87 11.90 -32.06
C LEU A 985 10.75 11.61 -31.07
N VAL A 986 11.07 10.90 -30.00
CA VAL A 986 10.09 10.53 -28.98
C VAL A 986 10.61 10.91 -27.60
N GLY A 987 9.87 11.77 -26.90
CA GLY A 987 10.11 12.18 -25.52
C GLY A 987 9.22 11.41 -24.54
N SER A 988 9.69 11.11 -23.33
CA SER A 988 8.87 10.53 -22.26
C SER A 988 9.02 11.22 -20.89
N TYR A 989 8.06 10.98 -19.99
CA TYR A 989 8.10 11.40 -18.59
C TYR A 989 9.28 10.77 -17.82
N GLY A 990 9.73 9.58 -18.24
CA GLY A 990 10.88 8.86 -17.66
C GLY A 990 12.24 9.46 -18.00
N GLY A 991 12.28 10.61 -18.68
CA GLY A 991 13.53 11.27 -19.08
C GLY A 991 14.14 10.74 -20.35
N TYR A 992 13.40 10.08 -21.23
CA TYR A 992 13.96 9.53 -22.47
C TYR A 992 13.66 10.42 -23.67
N LEU A 993 14.71 10.77 -24.42
CA LEU A 993 14.61 11.34 -25.76
C LEU A 993 15.21 10.35 -26.76
N ALA A 994 14.35 9.54 -27.38
CA ALA A 994 14.74 8.53 -28.36
C ALA A 994 14.70 9.08 -29.79
N VAL A 995 15.70 8.70 -30.59
CA VAL A 995 15.78 8.97 -32.03
C VAL A 995 15.57 7.66 -32.77
N LEU A 996 14.43 7.55 -33.43
CA LEU A 996 14.02 6.38 -34.18
C LEU A 996 14.19 6.65 -35.68
N GLN A 997 14.93 5.79 -36.38
CA GLN A 997 15.13 5.90 -37.83
C GLN A 997 14.49 4.72 -38.55
N ARG A 998 13.79 5.02 -39.64
CA ARG A 998 13.13 4.02 -40.47
C ARG A 998 14.18 3.11 -41.11
N THR A 999 13.94 1.81 -41.08
CA THR A 999 14.85 0.81 -41.66
C THR A 999 14.12 -0.13 -42.63
N GLU A 1000 14.85 -0.57 -43.66
CA GLU A 1000 14.39 -1.58 -44.62
C GLU A 1000 14.87 -3.00 -44.27
N THR A 1001 15.72 -3.14 -43.24
CA THR A 1001 16.39 -4.41 -42.88
C THR A 1001 15.57 -5.33 -41.98
N GLY A 1002 14.31 -5.00 -41.71
CA GLY A 1002 13.42 -5.73 -40.80
C GLY A 1002 13.29 -5.05 -39.42
N LEU A 1003 12.63 -5.75 -38.49
CA LEU A 1003 12.39 -5.25 -37.13
C LEU A 1003 13.67 -5.22 -36.30
N ASP A 1004 13.82 -4.20 -35.47
CA ASP A 1004 14.91 -4.12 -34.49
C ASP A 1004 14.79 -5.29 -33.48
N PRO A 1005 15.82 -6.13 -33.32
CA PRO A 1005 15.78 -7.28 -32.41
C PRO A 1005 15.78 -6.88 -30.92
N TYR A 1006 16.12 -5.63 -30.58
CA TYR A 1006 16.21 -5.15 -29.20
C TYR A 1006 15.09 -4.18 -28.80
N SER A 1007 14.28 -3.72 -29.76
CA SER A 1007 13.15 -2.83 -29.51
C SER A 1007 11.83 -3.61 -29.42
N ILE A 1008 11.07 -3.37 -28.35
CA ILE A 1008 9.77 -3.99 -28.12
C ILE A 1008 8.75 -3.31 -29.05
N GLY A 1009 8.08 -4.10 -29.90
CA GLY A 1009 7.09 -3.61 -30.85
C GLY A 1009 7.24 -4.17 -32.26
N THR A 1010 6.45 -3.62 -33.18
CA THR A 1010 6.29 -4.05 -34.58
C THR A 1010 6.62 -2.94 -35.59
N SER A 1011 7.13 -1.80 -35.14
CA SER A 1011 7.42 -0.65 -35.98
C SER A 1011 8.56 -0.89 -36.99
N PRO A 1012 8.55 -0.20 -38.14
CA PRO A 1012 9.65 -0.21 -39.11
C PRO A 1012 10.80 0.73 -38.70
N TYR A 1013 10.92 1.07 -37.42
CA TYR A 1013 11.96 1.97 -36.91
C TYR A 1013 12.92 1.24 -35.97
N MET A 1014 14.18 1.67 -36.01
CA MET A 1014 15.24 1.26 -35.09
C MET A 1014 15.69 2.45 -34.26
N GLU A 1015 15.91 2.23 -32.97
CA GLU A 1015 16.50 3.26 -32.10
C GLU A 1015 17.99 3.40 -32.42
N VAL A 1016 18.37 4.58 -32.95
CA VAL A 1016 19.76 4.87 -33.33
C VAL A 1016 20.51 5.66 -32.26
N ARG A 1017 19.78 6.30 -31.34
CA ARG A 1017 20.32 7.14 -30.29
C ARG A 1017 19.26 7.41 -29.23
N ARG A 1018 19.68 7.54 -27.96
CA ARG A 1018 18.84 8.05 -26.88
C ARG A 1018 19.62 9.02 -25.99
N TRP A 1019 18.92 10.02 -25.45
CA TRP A 1019 19.39 10.78 -24.30
C TRP A 1019 18.49 10.49 -23.10
N ILE A 1020 19.11 10.41 -21.93
CA ILE A 1020 18.47 10.14 -20.65
C ILE A 1020 18.73 11.34 -19.73
N PHE A 1021 17.65 12.01 -19.33
CA PHE A 1021 17.67 13.16 -18.44
C PHE A 1021 17.11 12.72 -17.08
N TRP A 1022 18.02 12.40 -16.16
CA TRP A 1022 17.70 12.03 -14.79
C TRP A 1022 18.24 13.06 -13.81
N ASP A 1023 17.44 13.46 -12.82
CA ASP A 1023 17.77 14.51 -11.84
C ASP A 1023 18.93 14.13 -10.91
N ASN A 1024 19.14 12.83 -10.69
CA ASN A 1024 20.25 12.27 -9.93
C ASN A 1024 21.54 12.04 -10.75
N GLU A 1025 21.54 12.39 -12.04
CA GLU A 1025 22.74 12.37 -12.90
C GLU A 1025 23.29 13.79 -13.07
N PRO A 1026 24.63 14.00 -12.94
CA PRO A 1026 25.22 15.33 -13.06
C PRO A 1026 25.15 15.91 -14.48
N THR A 1027 25.03 15.04 -15.49
CA THR A 1027 24.90 15.39 -16.90
C THR A 1027 24.01 14.37 -17.59
N PRO A 1028 23.24 14.74 -18.63
CA PRO A 1028 22.44 13.78 -19.40
C PRO A 1028 23.29 12.63 -19.93
N LEU A 1029 22.76 11.40 -19.83
CA LEU A 1029 23.44 10.23 -20.37
C LEU A 1029 23.03 10.02 -21.83
N ARG A 1030 24.00 9.90 -22.73
CA ARG A 1030 23.77 9.43 -24.09
C ARG A 1030 23.88 7.90 -24.10
N TRP A 1031 22.94 7.28 -24.80
CA TRP A 1031 22.91 5.85 -25.05
C TRP A 1031 23.04 5.55 -26.55
#